data_AF-A0A2E7QRM2-F1
#
_entry.id   AF-A0A2E7QRM2-F1
#
_cell.length_a   1.000
_cell.length_b   1.000
_cell.length_c   1.000
_cell.angle_alpha   90.00
_cell.angle_beta   90.00
_cell.angle_gamma   90.00
#
_symmetry.space_group_name_H-M   'P 1'
#
loop_
_entity.id
_entity.type
_entity.pdbx_description
1 polymer ?
#
loop_
_entity_poly.entity_id
_entity_poly.type
_entity_poly.pdbx_seq_one_letter_code
_entity_poly.pdbx_strand_id
1 'polypeptide(L)'
;MIDLISVLSVLNQFVIVAVVITAISMLLYTLTFNLRDRVAQAMNILLACVTLIYLSDVVASVATQKDVARIWLYCQWAGISMVPAGYLHFSDALLAKTGKPSRGRRRTLVYITYFLGLCAIGLALLTGLVVEKMVVNTTIQWFSPGEWFSLFSVVFLIATLTAAINVYRAFMRCLTRSTRRRLGYLVISSLAVPIGVFPYLMSVGGSILQNHPTFFWITSLIANVAVSVALVSMTYSVAFFGAPQPDRVIKGRLFQWILRGPIVASLSAGAYLFVRWMDRMIGLDLTLWVPVAVVGVVLLVQYAITVIRLPFEQQYFYGNSSDRDDVKRLQMLGDRLLTTGDLRQFLESVLAAACDVLHISSGFVASVGYNIARIEVEIGSHALPTKSDTLVSFLNSESYKIDGDNSANNNALGTLEWDGYWIIPLRTQTIIRHSTEQGALMGILGLHMPGLISDVHLSEEFSTLQTLVERATSALEDRLLQVEVFRAMDKLLPQVEELQRMRAAASYAGTSALTAGDLADNPDAAEWVKSALGHFWGGPRLSESPLMTLNVVRQTQAHHQGNAVNALREVLKKAIEEMKPEGQRRFTGEWLLYNILELKFLQGLKVRDVALRLSVSEADLYRKQRVAVDEVLKRIAQMEGNADGTVR
;
A
#
# COMPACT_ATOMS: atom_id res chain seq x y z
N MET A 1 -24.13 47.04 14.87
CA MET A 1 -23.00 46.61 15.72
C MET A 1 -22.91 45.10 15.67
N ILE A 2 -21.76 44.54 15.33
CA ILE A 2 -21.56 43.08 15.29
C ILE A 2 -21.45 42.60 16.74
N ASP A 3 -22.43 41.81 17.19
CA ASP A 3 -22.37 41.19 18.51
C ASP A 3 -21.30 40.07 18.52
N LEU A 4 -20.31 40.19 19.40
CA LEU A 4 -19.21 39.23 19.54
C LEU A 4 -19.73 37.81 19.79
N ILE A 5 -20.83 37.67 20.53
CA ILE A 5 -21.45 36.37 20.84
C ILE A 5 -22.04 35.74 19.57
N SER A 6 -22.65 36.55 18.70
CA SER A 6 -23.18 36.10 17.41
C SER A 6 -22.05 35.59 16.49
N VAL A 7 -20.93 36.31 16.41
CA VAL A 7 -19.77 35.85 15.61
C VAL A 7 -19.21 34.54 16.15
N LEU A 8 -19.02 34.46 17.47
CA LEU A 8 -18.38 33.32 18.09
C LEU A 8 -19.24 32.04 18.02
N SER A 9 -20.57 32.18 18.14
CA SER A 9 -21.50 31.06 17.97
C SER A 9 -21.52 30.52 16.54
N VAL A 10 -21.52 31.40 15.53
CA VAL A 10 -21.43 31.00 14.10
C VAL A 10 -20.10 30.31 13.81
N LEU A 11 -18.99 30.84 14.33
CA LEU A 11 -17.67 30.25 14.16
C LEU A 11 -17.58 28.87 14.83
N ASN A 12 -18.15 28.72 16.03
CA ASN A 12 -18.24 27.41 16.68
C ASN A 12 -19.10 26.42 15.85
N GLN A 13 -20.22 26.86 15.27
CA GLN A 13 -21.04 26.01 14.40
C GLN A 13 -20.26 25.55 13.16
N PHE A 14 -19.45 26.42 12.56
CA PHE A 14 -18.52 26.05 11.48
C PHE A 14 -17.52 24.96 11.92
N VAL A 15 -16.91 25.12 13.10
CA VAL A 15 -15.96 24.13 13.63
C VAL A 15 -16.65 22.79 13.92
N ILE A 16 -17.86 22.79 14.48
CA ILE A 16 -18.64 21.55 14.71
C ILE A 16 -18.89 20.83 13.39
N VAL A 17 -19.32 21.52 12.33
CA VAL A 17 -19.49 20.93 10.99
C VAL A 17 -18.18 20.36 10.47
N ALA A 18 -17.06 21.08 10.64
CA ALA A 18 -15.74 20.58 10.27
C ALA A 18 -15.32 19.34 11.08
N VAL A 19 -15.68 19.24 12.36
CA VAL A 19 -15.45 18.04 13.19
C VAL A 19 -16.24 16.85 12.65
N VAL A 20 -17.52 17.02 12.28
CA VAL A 20 -18.34 15.95 11.67
C VAL A 20 -17.69 15.42 10.40
N ILE A 21 -17.36 16.34 9.49
CA ILE A 21 -16.73 16.02 8.21
C ILE A 21 -15.41 15.28 8.43
N THR A 22 -14.59 15.77 9.37
CA THR A 22 -13.31 15.15 9.72
C THR A 22 -13.51 13.76 10.31
N ALA A 23 -14.46 13.58 11.24
CA ALA A 23 -14.76 12.30 11.86
C ALA A 23 -15.23 11.26 10.83
N ILE A 24 -16.19 11.62 9.96
CA ILE A 24 -16.67 10.76 8.87
C ILE A 24 -15.52 10.40 7.92
N SER A 25 -14.73 11.39 7.52
CA SER A 25 -13.63 11.14 6.59
C SER A 25 -12.53 10.25 7.19
N MET A 26 -12.21 10.42 8.48
CA MET A 26 -11.26 9.55 9.17
C MET A 26 -11.83 8.14 9.33
N LEU A 27 -13.12 8.00 9.63
CA LEU A 27 -13.82 6.71 9.70
C LEU A 27 -13.77 5.96 8.36
N LEU A 28 -14.04 6.66 7.25
CA LEU A 28 -13.95 6.08 5.90
C LEU A 28 -12.51 5.66 5.55
N TYR A 29 -11.52 6.47 5.95
CA TYR A 29 -10.11 6.12 5.76
C TYR A 29 -9.75 4.81 6.47
N THR A 30 -10.06 4.70 7.76
CA THR A 30 -9.70 3.53 8.57
C THR A 30 -10.50 2.29 8.17
N LEU A 31 -11.75 2.45 7.72
CA LEU A 31 -12.55 1.38 7.10
C LEU A 31 -12.02 0.93 5.73
N THR A 32 -11.23 1.72 5.03
CA THR A 32 -10.70 1.32 3.72
C THR A 32 -9.39 0.55 3.85
N PHE A 33 -8.49 1.00 4.74
CA PHE A 33 -7.10 0.54 4.71
C PHE A 33 -6.71 -0.46 5.82
N ASN A 34 -7.35 -0.43 7.00
CA ASN A 34 -6.89 -1.19 8.17
C ASN A 34 -7.96 -2.13 8.79
N LEU A 35 -8.93 -2.61 8.00
CA LEU A 35 -10.07 -3.40 8.50
C LEU A 35 -9.74 -4.67 9.31
N ARG A 36 -8.60 -5.31 9.03
CA ARG A 36 -8.24 -6.60 9.66
C ARG A 36 -7.55 -6.42 11.01
N ASP A 37 -6.99 -5.25 11.31
CA ASP A 37 -6.27 -5.04 12.55
C ASP A 37 -7.23 -4.67 13.70
N ARG A 38 -7.06 -5.33 14.85
CA ARG A 38 -7.94 -5.13 16.02
C ARG A 38 -7.90 -3.68 16.54
N VAL A 39 -6.76 -2.99 16.45
CA VAL A 39 -6.65 -1.59 16.91
C VAL A 39 -7.48 -0.68 16.03
N ALA A 40 -7.42 -0.89 14.71
CA ALA A 40 -8.21 -0.12 13.75
C ALA A 40 -9.71 -0.43 13.85
N GLN A 41 -10.11 -1.69 14.09
CA GLN A 41 -11.52 -2.04 14.35
C GLN A 41 -12.09 -1.33 15.58
N ALA A 42 -11.34 -1.31 16.68
CA ALA A 42 -11.76 -0.61 17.89
C ALA A 42 -11.80 0.93 17.69
N MET A 43 -10.84 1.48 16.94
CA MET A 43 -10.84 2.87 16.51
C MET A 43 -12.07 3.23 15.67
N ASN A 44 -12.49 2.35 14.75
CA ASN A 44 -13.66 2.56 13.90
C ASN A 44 -14.94 2.69 14.74
N ILE A 45 -15.09 1.86 15.79
CA ILE A 45 -16.24 1.97 16.69
C ILE A 45 -16.24 3.32 17.42
N LEU A 46 -15.07 3.75 17.91
CA LEU A 46 -14.94 5.04 18.57
C LEU A 46 -15.23 6.21 17.62
N LEU A 47 -14.67 6.19 16.40
CA LEU A 47 -14.93 7.19 15.37
C LEU A 47 -16.41 7.22 14.97
N ALA A 48 -17.06 6.06 14.81
CA ALA A 48 -18.49 5.99 14.50
C ALA A 48 -19.35 6.61 15.61
N CYS A 49 -19.00 6.39 16.88
CA CYS A 49 -19.69 7.04 18.00
C CYS A 49 -19.50 8.56 17.95
N VAL A 50 -18.26 9.05 17.77
CA VAL A 50 -17.96 10.48 17.66
C VAL A 50 -18.69 11.12 16.47
N THR A 51 -18.68 10.46 15.31
CA THR A 51 -19.43 10.87 14.14
C THR A 51 -20.92 10.98 14.45
N LEU A 52 -21.53 9.97 15.09
CA LEU A 52 -22.94 9.98 15.45
C LEU A 52 -23.27 11.17 16.37
N ILE A 53 -22.41 11.45 17.35
CA ILE A 53 -22.59 12.55 18.32
C ILE A 53 -22.60 13.91 17.61
N TYR A 54 -21.53 14.23 16.88
CA TYR A 54 -21.40 15.53 16.25
C TYR A 54 -22.38 15.70 15.07
N LEU A 55 -22.67 14.63 14.32
CA LEU A 55 -23.68 14.69 13.25
C LEU A 55 -25.06 15.00 13.83
N SER A 56 -25.40 14.34 14.93
CA SER A 56 -26.67 14.58 15.62
C SER A 56 -26.77 16.01 16.15
N ASP A 57 -25.68 16.55 16.69
CA ASP A 57 -25.60 17.94 17.17
C ASP A 57 -25.83 18.95 16.03
N VAL A 58 -25.18 18.74 14.87
CA VAL A 58 -25.39 19.59 13.68
C VAL A 58 -26.85 19.52 13.22
N VAL A 59 -27.43 18.33 13.09
CA VAL A 59 -28.80 18.18 12.60
C VAL A 59 -29.81 18.75 13.59
N ALA A 60 -29.63 18.53 14.89
CA ALA A 60 -30.47 19.11 15.95
C ALA A 60 -30.40 20.65 15.94
N SER A 61 -29.24 21.24 15.66
CA SER A 61 -29.08 22.70 15.58
C SER A 61 -29.81 23.36 14.39
N VAL A 62 -30.07 22.61 13.31
CA VAL A 62 -30.72 23.10 12.08
C VAL A 62 -32.21 22.72 12.02
N ALA A 63 -32.63 21.73 12.80
CA ALA A 63 -34.00 21.23 12.79
C ALA A 63 -35.02 22.30 13.23
N THR A 64 -35.96 22.62 12.34
CA THR A 64 -37.07 23.56 12.60
C THR A 64 -38.21 22.90 13.38
N GLN A 65 -38.41 21.59 13.20
CA GLN A 65 -39.42 20.82 13.92
C GLN A 65 -38.85 20.22 15.21
N LYS A 66 -39.52 20.48 16.34
CA LYS A 66 -39.11 20.02 17.68
C LYS A 66 -38.99 18.51 17.80
N ASP A 67 -39.86 17.75 17.13
CA ASP A 67 -39.83 16.28 17.18
C ASP A 67 -38.60 15.71 16.45
N VAL A 68 -38.23 16.31 15.31
CA VAL A 68 -37.04 15.92 14.55
C VAL A 68 -35.79 16.19 15.38
N ALA A 69 -35.69 17.38 15.98
CA ALA A 69 -34.58 17.71 16.87
C ALA A 69 -34.47 16.73 18.05
N ARG A 70 -35.60 16.39 18.68
CA ARG A 70 -35.64 15.44 19.80
C ARG A 70 -35.10 14.06 19.40
N ILE A 71 -35.48 13.53 18.23
CA ILE A 71 -34.98 12.24 17.72
C ILE A 71 -33.46 12.29 17.57
N TRP A 72 -32.92 13.35 16.97
CA TRP A 72 -31.47 13.49 16.80
C TRP A 72 -30.74 13.69 18.12
N LEU A 73 -31.31 14.37 19.11
CA LEU A 73 -30.72 14.44 20.46
C LEU A 73 -30.66 13.05 21.12
N TYR A 74 -31.63 12.16 20.89
CA TYR A 74 -31.52 10.77 21.35
C TYR A 74 -30.42 9.98 20.61
N CYS A 75 -30.24 10.22 19.31
CA CYS A 75 -29.10 9.67 18.56
C CYS A 75 -27.76 10.19 19.10
N GLN A 76 -27.69 11.47 19.47
CA GLN A 76 -26.52 12.06 20.12
C GLN A 76 -26.22 11.34 21.43
N TRP A 77 -27.24 11.15 22.27
CA TRP A 77 -27.11 10.42 23.53
C TRP A 77 -26.63 8.98 23.33
N ALA A 78 -27.16 8.29 22.31
CA ALA A 78 -26.71 6.95 21.97
C ALA A 78 -25.21 6.88 21.70
N GLY A 79 -24.68 7.86 20.96
CA GLY A 79 -23.24 7.97 20.73
C GLY A 79 -22.45 8.25 22.01
N ILE A 80 -22.90 9.21 22.83
CA ILE A 80 -22.25 9.56 24.11
C ILE A 80 -22.14 8.34 25.03
N SER A 81 -23.21 7.55 25.12
CA SER A 81 -23.26 6.35 25.97
C SER A 81 -22.30 5.24 25.53
N MET A 82 -21.99 5.14 24.23
CA MET A 82 -21.12 4.12 23.64
C MET A 82 -19.63 4.49 23.66
N VAL A 83 -19.29 5.77 23.76
CA VAL A 83 -17.89 6.24 23.73
C VAL A 83 -17.02 5.59 24.82
N PRO A 84 -17.43 5.47 26.09
CA PRO A 84 -16.62 4.80 27.12
C PRO A 84 -16.28 3.35 26.76
N ALA A 85 -17.24 2.62 26.18
CA ALA A 85 -17.04 1.24 25.76
C ALA A 85 -16.07 1.15 24.57
N GLY A 86 -16.27 1.98 23.54
CA GLY A 86 -15.37 2.08 22.39
C GLY A 86 -13.95 2.47 22.78
N TYR A 87 -13.80 3.41 23.71
CA TYR A 87 -12.51 3.89 24.17
C TYR A 87 -11.76 2.85 25.01
N LEU A 88 -12.45 2.11 25.87
CA LEU A 88 -11.87 0.98 26.59
C LEU A 88 -11.45 -0.14 25.65
N HIS A 89 -12.30 -0.49 24.67
CA HIS A 89 -11.97 -1.46 23.63
C HIS A 89 -10.71 -1.06 22.86
N PHE A 90 -10.62 0.21 22.45
CA PHE A 90 -9.43 0.76 21.80
C PHE A 90 -8.18 0.66 22.67
N SER A 91 -8.30 1.01 23.96
CA SER A 91 -7.17 0.94 24.91
C SER A 91 -6.67 -0.50 25.15
N ASP A 92 -7.57 -1.49 25.18
CA ASP A 92 -7.21 -2.90 25.34
C ASP A 92 -6.52 -3.45 24.09
N ALA A 93 -7.03 -3.10 22.90
CA ALA A 93 -6.41 -3.48 21.63
C ALA A 93 -4.97 -2.95 21.52
N LEU A 94 -4.73 -1.70 21.94
CA LEU A 94 -3.41 -1.08 21.93
C LEU A 94 -2.45 -1.75 22.93
N LEU A 95 -2.94 -2.13 24.11
CA LEU A 95 -2.16 -2.87 25.11
C LEU A 95 -1.82 -4.29 24.66
N ALA A 96 -2.71 -4.95 23.93
CA ALA A 96 -2.46 -6.27 23.37
C ALA A 96 -1.33 -6.23 22.34
N LYS A 97 -1.31 -5.22 21.46
CA LYS A 97 -0.23 -5.02 20.47
C LYS A 97 1.11 -4.62 21.08
N THR A 98 1.11 -3.97 22.25
CA THR A 98 2.35 -3.61 22.99
C THR A 98 2.83 -4.70 23.96
N GLY A 99 2.43 -5.96 23.73
CA GLY A 99 3.00 -7.13 24.40
C GLY A 99 2.33 -7.56 25.71
N LYS A 100 1.16 -7.03 26.06
CA LYS A 100 0.33 -7.58 27.15
C LYS A 100 -1.07 -7.95 26.67
N PRO A 101 -1.22 -9.09 25.96
CA PRO A 101 -2.52 -9.61 25.59
C PRO A 101 -3.40 -9.84 26.83
N SER A 102 -4.68 -9.51 26.70
CA SER A 102 -5.65 -9.63 27.79
C SER A 102 -5.92 -11.10 28.13
N ARG A 103 -5.70 -11.49 29.39
CA ARG A 103 -6.05 -12.81 29.96
C ARG A 103 -7.52 -12.85 30.44
N GLY A 104 -8.46 -12.40 29.61
CA GLY A 104 -9.90 -12.41 29.88
C GLY A 104 -10.44 -11.20 30.66
N ARG A 105 -9.85 -10.84 31.81
CA ARG A 105 -10.42 -9.81 32.72
C ARG A 105 -10.76 -8.46 32.05
N ARG A 106 -9.86 -7.93 31.20
CA ARG A 106 -10.13 -6.64 30.52
C ARG A 106 -11.15 -6.79 29.39
N ARG A 107 -11.19 -7.96 28.75
CA ARG A 107 -12.18 -8.24 27.70
C ARG A 107 -13.58 -8.31 28.30
N THR A 108 -13.73 -8.91 29.49
CA THR A 108 -14.97 -8.86 30.27
C THR A 108 -15.35 -7.43 30.63
N LEU A 109 -14.39 -6.60 31.06
CA LEU A 109 -14.64 -5.20 31.39
C LEU A 109 -15.16 -4.40 30.18
N VAL A 110 -14.60 -4.64 28.98
CA VAL A 110 -15.10 -4.06 27.72
C VAL A 110 -16.54 -4.50 27.44
N TYR A 111 -16.87 -5.78 27.60
CA TYR A 111 -18.25 -6.25 27.40
C TYR A 111 -19.23 -5.64 28.41
N ILE A 112 -18.83 -5.52 29.68
CA ILE A 112 -19.64 -4.88 30.73
C ILE A 112 -19.91 -3.42 30.37
N THR A 113 -18.92 -2.67 29.87
CA THR A 113 -19.14 -1.26 29.52
C THR A 113 -19.99 -1.08 28.27
N TYR A 114 -19.91 -1.98 27.28
CA TYR A 114 -20.88 -2.00 26.16
C TYR A 114 -22.30 -2.27 26.66
N PHE A 115 -22.47 -3.24 27.57
CA PHE A 115 -23.77 -3.55 28.15
C PHE A 115 -24.34 -2.36 28.94
N LEU A 116 -23.53 -1.73 29.80
CA LEU A 116 -23.91 -0.53 30.55
C LEU A 116 -24.31 0.63 29.63
N GLY A 117 -23.56 0.84 28.55
CA GLY A 117 -23.92 1.87 27.57
C GLY A 117 -25.25 1.55 26.88
N LEU A 118 -25.51 0.30 26.47
CA LEU A 118 -26.79 -0.11 25.88
C LEU A 118 -27.95 0.07 26.86
N CYS A 119 -27.74 -0.26 28.14
CA CYS A 119 -28.71 0.03 29.19
C CYS A 119 -28.98 1.53 29.33
N ALA A 120 -27.95 2.39 29.26
CA ALA A 120 -28.12 3.84 29.30
C ALA A 120 -28.90 4.40 28.11
N ILE A 121 -28.78 3.78 26.92
CA ILE A 121 -29.62 4.10 25.75
C ILE A 121 -31.07 3.69 26.02
N GLY A 122 -31.29 2.45 26.46
CA GLY A 122 -32.63 1.95 26.76
C GLY A 122 -33.34 2.78 27.83
N LEU A 123 -32.62 3.15 28.89
CA LEU A 123 -33.14 4.03 29.95
C LEU A 123 -33.50 5.41 29.40
N ALA A 124 -32.67 6.02 28.55
CA ALA A 124 -32.98 7.34 27.99
C ALA A 124 -34.17 7.33 27.01
N LEU A 125 -34.39 6.23 26.27
CA LEU A 125 -35.50 6.11 25.33
C LEU A 125 -36.83 5.79 26.03
N LEU A 126 -36.80 4.93 27.05
CA LEU A 126 -37.99 4.42 27.73
C LEU A 126 -38.39 5.26 28.95
N THR A 127 -37.46 5.99 29.55
CA THR A 127 -37.66 6.71 30.81
C THR A 127 -37.02 8.10 30.81
N GLY A 128 -37.55 9.00 31.64
CA GLY A 128 -36.93 10.32 31.90
C GLY A 128 -35.81 10.31 32.95
N LEU A 129 -35.37 9.12 33.41
CA LEU A 129 -34.48 8.97 34.57
C LEU A 129 -33.04 9.44 34.32
N VAL A 130 -32.55 9.29 33.08
CA VAL A 130 -31.19 9.67 32.70
C VAL A 130 -31.18 11.01 31.94
N VAL A 131 -32.22 11.25 31.15
CA VAL A 131 -32.38 12.39 30.27
C VAL A 131 -33.85 12.83 30.35
N GLU A 132 -34.14 14.06 30.78
CA GLU A 132 -35.51 14.44 31.15
C GLU A 132 -36.21 15.30 30.08
N LYS A 133 -35.94 16.61 30.02
CA LYS A 133 -36.65 17.55 29.14
C LYS A 133 -35.68 18.21 28.16
N MET A 134 -36.16 18.41 26.93
CA MET A 134 -35.43 19.21 25.95
C MET A 134 -35.53 20.69 26.33
N VAL A 135 -34.38 21.31 26.60
CA VAL A 135 -34.23 22.74 26.80
C VAL A 135 -33.91 23.38 25.44
N VAL A 136 -34.72 24.36 25.05
CA VAL A 136 -34.57 25.10 23.79
C VAL A 136 -34.03 26.49 24.11
N ASN A 137 -32.81 26.77 23.70
CA ASN A 137 -32.27 28.13 23.65
C ASN A 137 -32.25 28.61 22.19
N THR A 138 -32.13 29.91 21.96
CA THR A 138 -32.18 30.56 20.63
C THR A 138 -31.13 30.04 19.65
N THR A 139 -30.03 29.46 20.15
CA THR A 139 -28.90 28.99 19.33
C THR A 139 -28.57 27.51 19.50
N ILE A 140 -28.91 26.87 20.63
CA ILE A 140 -28.55 25.48 20.94
C ILE A 140 -29.74 24.78 21.61
N GLN A 141 -29.92 23.50 21.28
CA GLN A 141 -30.93 22.63 21.88
C GLN A 141 -30.21 21.49 22.60
N TRP A 142 -30.57 21.20 23.85
CA TRP A 142 -29.95 20.12 24.64
C TRP A 142 -30.96 19.50 25.62
N PHE A 143 -30.61 18.38 26.24
CA PHE A 143 -31.44 17.76 27.27
C PHE A 143 -31.06 18.21 28.69
N SER A 144 -32.05 18.32 29.60
CA SER A 144 -31.78 18.49 31.02
C SER A 144 -31.32 17.17 31.66
N PRO A 145 -30.43 17.23 32.67
CA PRO A 145 -29.95 16.04 33.37
C PRO A 145 -31.09 15.39 34.16
N GLY A 146 -31.26 14.07 34.02
CA GLY A 146 -32.14 13.29 34.90
C GLY A 146 -31.46 12.91 36.22
N GLU A 147 -32.19 12.29 37.15
CA GLU A 147 -31.69 11.88 38.47
C GLU A 147 -30.46 10.95 38.39
N TRP A 148 -30.45 10.02 37.42
CA TRP A 148 -29.39 9.02 37.23
C TRP A 148 -28.22 9.52 36.38
N PHE A 149 -28.28 10.76 35.88
CA PHE A 149 -27.23 11.34 35.06
C PHE A 149 -25.88 11.49 35.81
N SER A 150 -25.94 11.74 37.11
CA SER A 150 -24.75 11.83 37.98
C SER A 150 -24.00 10.49 38.04
N LEU A 151 -24.73 9.38 38.22
CA LEU A 151 -24.18 8.02 38.21
C LEU A 151 -23.56 7.69 36.85
N PHE A 152 -24.25 8.02 35.75
CA PHE A 152 -23.72 7.86 34.41
C PHE A 152 -22.40 8.63 34.22
N SER A 153 -22.34 9.88 34.69
CA SER A 153 -21.15 10.73 34.61
C SER A 153 -19.96 10.13 35.35
N VAL A 154 -20.18 9.55 36.54
CA VAL A 154 -19.13 8.86 37.31
C VAL A 154 -18.63 7.62 36.56
N VAL A 155 -19.53 6.78 36.04
CA VAL A 155 -19.17 5.59 35.26
C VAL A 155 -18.39 5.98 33.99
N PHE A 156 -18.84 7.02 33.29
CA PHE A 156 -18.15 7.58 32.13
C PHE A 156 -16.72 8.01 32.47
N LEU A 157 -16.54 8.75 33.56
CA LEU A 157 -15.22 9.23 34.01
C LEU A 157 -14.31 8.05 34.39
N ILE A 158 -14.79 7.09 35.17
CA ILE A 158 -13.99 5.92 35.58
C ILE A 158 -13.55 5.10 34.36
N ALA A 159 -14.46 4.85 33.42
CA ALA A 159 -14.17 4.09 32.21
C ALA A 159 -13.15 4.82 31.31
N THR A 160 -13.33 6.12 31.09
CA THR A 160 -12.41 6.92 30.27
C THR A 160 -11.05 7.10 30.91
N LEU A 161 -10.98 7.28 32.23
CA LEU A 161 -9.72 7.34 32.97
C LEU A 161 -8.97 6.00 32.91
N THR A 162 -9.69 4.88 33.07
CA THR A 162 -9.12 3.53 32.94
C THR A 162 -8.55 3.30 31.54
N ALA A 163 -9.26 3.73 30.50
CA ALA A 163 -8.78 3.67 29.12
C ALA A 163 -7.55 4.56 28.89
N ALA A 164 -7.54 5.80 29.41
CA ALA A 164 -6.39 6.70 29.31
C ALA A 164 -5.14 6.13 30.00
N ILE A 165 -5.29 5.56 31.21
CA ILE A 165 -4.21 4.87 31.92
C ILE A 165 -3.68 3.69 31.09
N ASN A 166 -4.57 2.94 30.43
CA ASN A 166 -4.19 1.83 29.57
C ASN A 166 -3.39 2.29 28.33
N VAL A 167 -3.81 3.37 27.67
CA VAL A 167 -3.09 3.98 26.55
C VAL A 167 -1.71 4.48 26.99
N TYR A 168 -1.62 5.15 28.14
CA TYR A 168 -0.35 5.60 28.70
C TYR A 168 0.59 4.42 29.04
N ARG A 169 0.04 3.34 29.62
CA ARG A 169 0.81 2.11 29.87
C ARG A 169 1.30 1.46 28.59
N ALA A 170 0.56 1.55 27.48
CA ALA A 170 1.01 1.07 26.17
C ALA A 170 2.18 1.91 25.65
N PHE A 171 2.11 3.24 25.80
CA PHE A 171 3.19 4.17 25.44
C PHE A 171 4.51 3.84 26.18
N MET A 172 4.44 3.65 27.50
CA MET A 172 5.63 3.34 28.32
C MET A 172 6.31 2.01 27.96
N ARG A 173 5.62 1.09 27.29
CA ARG A 173 6.19 -0.20 26.85
C ARG A 173 6.80 -0.18 25.46
N CYS A 174 6.70 0.94 24.74
CA CYS A 174 7.29 1.03 23.42
C CYS A 174 8.82 1.01 23.51
N LEU A 175 9.43 0.00 22.89
CA LEU A 175 10.88 -0.19 22.86
C LEU A 175 11.56 0.67 21.78
N THR A 176 10.90 0.90 20.63
CA THR A 176 11.49 1.66 19.51
C THR A 176 11.14 3.14 19.57
N ARG A 177 12.08 3.98 19.12
CA ARG A 177 11.93 5.45 19.08
C ARG A 177 10.78 5.90 18.16
N SER A 178 10.58 5.20 17.04
CA SER A 178 9.52 5.50 16.07
C SER A 178 8.12 5.23 16.64
N THR A 179 7.91 4.06 17.24
CA THR A 179 6.63 3.66 17.84
C THR A 179 6.33 4.49 19.08
N ARG A 180 7.34 4.81 19.90
CA ARG A 180 7.18 5.72 21.06
C ARG A 180 6.70 7.10 20.62
N ARG A 181 7.30 7.72 19.60
CA ARG A 181 6.85 9.03 19.09
C ARG A 181 5.39 9.00 18.61
N ARG A 182 4.98 7.96 17.88
CA ARG A 182 3.60 7.79 17.38
C ARG A 182 2.60 7.59 18.52
N LEU A 183 2.87 6.68 19.46
CA LEU A 183 2.01 6.52 20.64
C LEU A 183 2.00 7.78 21.52
N GLY A 184 3.04 8.60 21.53
CA GLY A 184 3.04 9.88 22.25
C GLY A 184 1.96 10.83 21.73
N TYR A 185 1.88 10.98 20.39
CA TYR A 185 0.78 11.74 19.77
C TYR A 185 -0.59 11.11 20.05
N LEU A 186 -0.66 9.78 20.11
CA LEU A 186 -1.88 9.05 20.44
C LEU A 186 -2.34 9.31 21.87
N VAL A 187 -1.45 9.29 22.86
CA VAL A 187 -1.79 9.59 24.26
C VAL A 187 -2.39 10.99 24.34
N ILE A 188 -1.73 12.01 23.78
CA ILE A 188 -2.20 13.40 23.84
C ILE A 188 -3.56 13.56 23.15
N SER A 189 -3.69 13.03 21.93
CA SER A 189 -4.95 13.12 21.17
C SER A 189 -6.09 12.33 21.80
N SER A 190 -5.80 11.19 22.42
CA SER A 190 -6.82 10.33 23.04
C SER A 190 -7.56 10.98 24.21
N LEU A 191 -6.95 11.95 24.91
CA LEU A 191 -7.61 12.70 25.98
C LEU A 191 -8.67 13.68 25.44
N ALA A 192 -8.46 14.23 24.24
CA ALA A 192 -9.35 15.23 23.69
C ALA A 192 -10.74 14.67 23.32
N VAL A 193 -10.83 13.38 22.95
CA VAL A 193 -12.09 12.76 22.52
C VAL A 193 -13.09 12.62 23.69
N PRO A 194 -12.74 12.02 24.85
CA PRO A 194 -13.63 12.00 26.01
C PRO A 194 -14.01 13.39 26.50
N ILE A 195 -13.09 14.37 26.42
CA ILE A 195 -13.36 15.75 26.77
C ILE A 195 -14.41 16.31 25.81
N GLY A 196 -14.19 16.28 24.51
CA GLY A 196 -15.12 16.87 23.54
C GLY A 196 -16.51 16.25 23.50
N VAL A 197 -16.63 14.95 23.80
CA VAL A 197 -17.89 14.21 23.76
C VAL A 197 -18.72 14.36 25.03
N PHE A 198 -18.08 14.67 26.17
CA PHE A 198 -18.80 14.70 27.43
C PHE A 198 -19.93 15.75 27.39
N PRO A 199 -21.16 15.41 27.86
CA PRO A 199 -22.32 16.29 27.79
C PRO A 199 -22.26 17.45 28.81
N TYR A 200 -21.28 18.35 28.64
CA TYR A 200 -21.07 19.48 29.55
C TYR A 200 -22.29 20.38 29.66
N LEU A 201 -23.04 20.56 28.56
CA LEU A 201 -24.28 21.35 28.55
C LEU A 201 -25.33 20.82 29.55
N MET A 202 -25.35 19.50 29.79
CA MET A 202 -26.28 18.88 30.75
C MET A 202 -25.82 19.02 32.20
N SER A 203 -24.52 19.12 32.47
CA SER A 203 -23.97 19.15 33.84
C SER A 203 -23.77 20.57 34.39
N VAL A 204 -22.91 21.35 33.73
CA VAL A 204 -22.43 22.66 34.22
C VAL A 204 -22.51 23.74 33.13
N GLY A 205 -22.50 23.33 31.86
CA GLY A 205 -22.48 24.23 30.71
C GLY A 205 -23.74 25.08 30.57
N GLY A 206 -24.91 24.58 30.99
CA GLY A 206 -26.16 25.33 30.96
C GLY A 206 -26.14 26.60 31.83
N SER A 207 -25.58 26.52 33.04
CA SER A 207 -25.47 27.69 33.95
C SER A 207 -24.35 28.63 33.52
N ILE A 208 -23.23 28.10 33.02
CA ILE A 208 -22.13 28.93 32.47
C ILE A 208 -22.58 29.69 31.22
N LEU A 209 -23.38 29.07 30.35
CA LEU A 209 -23.93 29.74 29.16
C LEU A 209 -24.82 30.92 29.52
N GLN A 210 -25.59 30.82 30.61
CA GLN A 210 -26.47 31.90 31.08
C GLN A 210 -25.69 33.03 31.78
N ASN A 211 -24.69 32.69 32.60
CA ASN A 211 -23.96 33.66 33.43
C ASN A 211 -22.75 34.28 32.72
N HIS A 212 -22.04 33.51 31.90
CA HIS A 212 -20.81 33.90 31.20
C HIS A 212 -20.78 33.35 29.75
N PRO A 213 -21.64 33.86 28.85
CA PRO A 213 -21.79 33.34 27.49
C PRO A 213 -20.50 33.44 26.66
N THR A 214 -19.72 34.51 26.81
CA THR A 214 -18.46 34.69 26.07
C THR A 214 -17.43 33.62 26.44
N PHE A 215 -17.27 33.32 27.73
CA PHE A 215 -16.38 32.27 28.21
C PHE A 215 -16.80 30.90 27.67
N PHE A 216 -18.10 30.58 27.75
CA PHE A 216 -18.65 29.33 27.23
C PHE A 216 -18.29 29.10 25.76
N TRP A 217 -18.56 30.10 24.91
CA TRP A 217 -18.33 29.97 23.48
C TRP A 217 -16.85 29.90 23.11
N ILE A 218 -15.95 30.61 23.81
CA ILE A 218 -14.50 30.52 23.60
C ILE A 218 -14.01 29.11 23.96
N THR A 219 -14.41 28.59 25.12
CA THR A 219 -14.02 27.25 25.56
C THR A 219 -14.57 26.18 24.64
N SER A 220 -15.84 26.27 24.21
CA SER A 220 -16.45 25.36 23.25
C SER A 220 -15.70 25.36 21.91
N LEU A 221 -15.35 26.55 21.41
CA LEU A 221 -14.61 26.69 20.17
C LEU A 221 -13.24 25.97 20.25
N ILE A 222 -12.47 26.26 21.30
CA ILE A 222 -11.15 25.64 21.53
C ILE A 222 -11.28 24.13 21.66
N ALA A 223 -12.28 23.64 22.41
CA ALA A 223 -12.52 22.21 22.59
C ALA A 223 -12.83 21.52 21.25
N ASN A 224 -13.71 22.09 20.42
CA ASN A 224 -14.07 21.50 19.14
C ASN A 224 -12.89 21.50 18.14
N VAL A 225 -12.08 22.56 18.12
CA VAL A 225 -10.82 22.57 17.34
C VAL A 225 -9.86 21.48 17.83
N ALA A 226 -9.69 21.36 19.15
CA ALA A 226 -8.82 20.35 19.75
C ALA A 226 -9.30 18.92 19.41
N VAL A 227 -10.61 18.67 19.42
CA VAL A 227 -11.19 17.39 19.00
C VAL A 227 -10.89 17.10 17.54
N SER A 228 -11.11 18.06 16.62
CA SER A 228 -10.82 17.86 15.20
C SER A 228 -9.34 17.47 14.96
N VAL A 229 -8.41 18.22 15.56
CA VAL A 229 -6.97 17.92 15.48
C VAL A 229 -6.64 16.56 16.11
N ALA A 230 -7.28 16.23 17.23
CA ALA A 230 -7.10 14.96 17.89
C ALA A 230 -7.58 13.77 17.04
N LEU A 231 -8.71 13.87 16.34
CA LEU A 231 -9.20 12.82 15.45
C LEU A 231 -8.20 12.53 14.32
N VAL A 232 -7.61 13.57 13.73
CA VAL A 232 -6.58 13.43 12.70
C VAL A 232 -5.31 12.80 13.28
N SER A 233 -4.84 13.30 14.42
CA SER A 233 -3.65 12.77 15.11
C SER A 233 -3.80 11.30 15.54
N MET A 234 -4.98 10.95 16.06
CA MET A 234 -5.32 9.60 16.48
C MET A 234 -5.36 8.65 15.27
N THR A 235 -5.98 9.10 14.16
CA THR A 235 -6.01 8.33 12.90
C THR A 235 -4.61 8.17 12.31
N TYR A 236 -3.78 9.21 12.34
CA TYR A 236 -2.38 9.12 11.92
C TYR A 236 -1.61 8.07 12.71
N SER A 237 -1.74 8.07 14.03
CA SER A 237 -1.06 7.08 14.88
C SER A 237 -1.59 5.66 14.65
N VAL A 238 -2.89 5.50 14.38
CA VAL A 238 -3.51 4.19 14.11
C VAL A 238 -3.19 3.66 12.71
N ALA A 239 -3.00 4.54 11.73
CA ALA A 239 -2.76 4.18 10.32
C ALA A 239 -1.55 3.26 10.11
N PHE A 240 -0.56 3.30 11.01
CA PHE A 240 0.64 2.46 10.93
C PHE A 240 0.50 1.07 11.54
N PHE A 241 -0.57 0.78 12.29
CA PHE A 241 -0.79 -0.56 12.84
C PHE A 241 -1.38 -1.50 11.78
N GLY A 242 -0.73 -2.64 11.55
CA GLY A 242 -1.20 -3.66 10.61
C GLY A 242 -1.11 -3.25 9.13
N ALA A 243 -0.41 -2.15 8.81
CA ALA A 243 -0.19 -1.71 7.45
C ALA A 243 1.12 -2.31 6.90
N PRO A 244 1.08 -3.07 5.79
CA PRO A 244 2.28 -3.70 5.21
C PRO A 244 3.18 -2.71 4.45
N GLN A 245 2.65 -1.51 4.19
CA GLN A 245 3.26 -0.52 3.32
C GLN A 245 4.34 0.29 4.05
N PRO A 246 5.35 0.81 3.32
CA PRO A 246 6.38 1.64 3.94
C PRO A 246 5.79 2.94 4.50
N ASP A 247 6.39 3.43 5.58
CA ASP A 247 5.94 4.63 6.31
C ASP A 247 5.69 5.84 5.39
N ARG A 248 6.49 6.00 4.32
CA ARG A 248 6.34 7.08 3.33
C ARG A 248 4.99 7.03 2.59
N VAL A 249 4.56 5.83 2.21
CA VAL A 249 3.31 5.62 1.44
C VAL A 249 2.11 5.90 2.33
N ILE A 250 2.16 5.45 3.59
CA ILE A 250 1.10 5.71 4.57
C ILE A 250 0.96 7.21 4.82
N LYS A 251 2.08 7.92 5.05
CA LYS A 251 2.08 9.38 5.24
C LYS A 251 1.55 10.14 4.03
N GLY A 252 2.05 9.82 2.83
CA GLY A 252 1.62 10.46 1.59
C GLY A 252 0.13 10.22 1.33
N ARG A 253 -0.35 8.99 1.52
CA ARG A 253 -1.77 8.67 1.36
C ARG A 253 -2.65 9.39 2.38
N LEU A 254 -2.28 9.37 3.65
CA LEU A 254 -3.06 10.06 4.69
C LEU A 254 -3.10 11.57 4.43
N PHE A 255 -1.98 12.17 4.03
CA PHE A 255 -1.90 13.58 3.66
C PHE A 255 -2.83 13.91 2.50
N GLN A 256 -2.80 13.12 1.42
CA GLN A 256 -3.71 13.28 0.29
C GLN A 256 -5.18 13.12 0.69
N TRP A 257 -5.48 12.15 1.57
CA TRP A 257 -6.84 11.91 2.06
C TRP A 257 -7.34 13.08 2.90
N ILE A 258 -6.51 13.64 3.80
CA ILE A 258 -6.85 14.80 4.63
C ILE A 258 -7.06 16.07 3.80
N LEU A 259 -6.21 16.28 2.78
CA LEU A 259 -6.37 17.43 1.88
C LEU A 259 -7.66 17.32 1.06
N ARG A 260 -7.90 16.18 0.41
CA ARG A 260 -9.03 16.02 -0.53
C ARG A 260 -10.37 15.78 0.16
N GLY A 261 -10.39 15.13 1.31
CA GLY A 261 -11.63 14.85 2.04
C GLY A 261 -11.96 15.97 3.02
N PRO A 262 -11.44 15.92 4.26
CA PRO A 262 -11.83 16.84 5.33
C PRO A 262 -11.64 18.31 5.00
N ILE A 263 -10.49 18.70 4.43
CA ILE A 263 -10.16 20.11 4.21
C ILE A 263 -11.06 20.70 3.12
N VAL A 264 -11.15 20.08 1.93
CA VAL A 264 -12.04 20.55 0.86
C VAL A 264 -13.50 20.59 1.32
N ALA A 265 -13.98 19.54 1.97
CA ALA A 265 -15.36 19.48 2.46
C ALA A 265 -15.65 20.52 3.57
N SER A 266 -14.71 20.75 4.49
CA SER A 266 -14.87 21.77 5.53
C SER A 266 -14.84 23.18 4.96
N LEU A 267 -13.92 23.48 4.03
CA LEU A 267 -13.87 24.81 3.40
C LEU A 267 -15.10 25.09 2.53
N SER A 268 -15.61 24.10 1.80
CA SER A 268 -16.84 24.24 1.03
C SER A 268 -18.07 24.46 1.91
N ALA A 269 -18.20 23.71 3.01
CA ALA A 269 -19.23 23.96 4.02
C ALA A 269 -19.05 25.35 4.67
N GLY A 270 -17.82 25.79 4.88
CA GLY A 270 -17.49 27.14 5.34
C GLY A 270 -17.93 28.23 4.39
N ALA A 271 -17.70 28.03 3.08
CA ALA A 271 -18.17 28.95 2.05
C ALA A 271 -19.70 29.08 2.07
N TYR A 272 -20.42 27.96 2.17
CA TYR A 272 -21.88 27.97 2.33
C TYR A 272 -22.33 28.79 3.54
N LEU A 273 -21.75 28.51 4.71
CA LEU A 273 -22.10 29.21 5.96
C LEU A 273 -21.73 30.68 5.91
N PHE A 274 -20.59 31.03 5.30
CA PHE A 274 -20.13 32.40 5.14
C PHE A 274 -21.06 33.22 4.26
N VAL A 275 -21.49 32.69 3.10
CA VAL A 275 -22.46 33.37 2.24
C VAL A 275 -23.80 33.55 2.97
N ARG A 276 -24.29 32.52 3.67
CA ARG A 276 -25.52 32.60 4.49
C ARG A 276 -25.43 33.58 5.66
N TRP A 277 -24.23 33.81 6.18
CA TRP A 277 -23.98 34.81 7.22
C TRP A 277 -23.96 36.22 6.62
N MET A 278 -23.33 36.38 5.45
CA MET A 278 -23.29 37.63 4.70
C MET A 278 -24.69 38.07 4.22
N ASP A 279 -25.50 37.13 3.73
CA ASP A 279 -26.93 37.27 3.39
C ASP A 279 -27.72 37.92 4.53
N ARG A 280 -27.55 37.39 5.76
CA ARG A 280 -28.18 37.93 6.98
C ARG A 280 -27.66 39.30 7.41
N MET A 281 -26.40 39.62 7.14
CA MET A 281 -25.81 40.91 7.50
C MET A 281 -26.17 42.03 6.54
N ILE A 282 -26.13 41.77 5.24
CA ILE A 282 -26.29 42.79 4.19
C ILE A 282 -27.76 42.92 3.75
N GLY A 283 -28.59 41.89 4.00
CA GLY A 283 -30.01 41.89 3.64
C GLY A 283 -30.26 41.75 2.14
N LEU A 284 -29.26 41.30 1.37
CA LEU A 284 -29.36 40.95 -0.05
C LEU A 284 -29.62 39.44 -0.17
N ASP A 285 -30.53 39.02 -1.05
CA ASP A 285 -30.76 37.59 -1.35
C ASP A 285 -29.56 37.02 -2.14
N LEU A 286 -28.60 36.47 -1.39
CA LEU A 286 -27.39 35.86 -1.93
C LEU A 286 -27.56 34.35 -2.18
N THR A 287 -28.79 33.83 -2.17
CA THR A 287 -29.05 32.39 -2.31
C THR A 287 -28.47 31.82 -3.61
N LEU A 288 -28.52 32.58 -4.71
CA LEU A 288 -27.96 32.17 -6.02
C LEU A 288 -26.43 32.16 -6.04
N TRP A 289 -25.77 32.89 -5.13
CA TRP A 289 -24.30 32.91 -5.02
C TRP A 289 -23.74 31.73 -4.25
N VAL A 290 -24.57 31.02 -3.47
CA VAL A 290 -24.14 29.90 -2.64
C VAL A 290 -23.47 28.78 -3.48
N PRO A 291 -24.07 28.27 -4.57
CA PRO A 291 -23.42 27.25 -5.40
C PRO A 291 -22.13 27.77 -6.04
N VAL A 292 -22.11 29.04 -6.49
CA VAL A 292 -20.94 29.66 -7.11
C VAL A 292 -19.77 29.75 -6.13
N ALA A 293 -20.02 30.17 -4.89
CA ALA A 293 -19.00 30.26 -3.85
C ALA A 293 -18.48 28.86 -3.46
N VAL A 294 -19.38 27.89 -3.29
CA VAL A 294 -19.02 26.50 -2.94
C VAL A 294 -18.17 25.87 -4.05
N VAL A 295 -18.61 25.94 -5.31
CA VAL A 295 -17.87 25.42 -6.47
C VAL A 295 -16.55 26.16 -6.64
N GLY A 296 -16.54 27.49 -6.50
CA GLY A 296 -15.33 28.30 -6.58
C GLY A 296 -14.29 27.89 -5.55
N VAL A 297 -14.68 27.69 -4.29
CA VAL A 297 -13.78 27.20 -3.23
C VAL A 297 -13.30 25.79 -3.51
N VAL A 298 -14.16 24.88 -3.98
CA VAL A 298 -13.74 23.52 -4.35
C VAL A 298 -12.69 23.55 -5.47
N LEU A 299 -12.92 24.32 -6.53
CA LEU A 299 -11.98 24.45 -7.66
C LEU A 299 -10.65 25.08 -7.23
N LEU A 300 -10.69 26.16 -6.44
CA LEU A 300 -9.48 26.84 -5.95
C LEU A 300 -8.66 25.93 -5.03
N VAL A 301 -9.32 25.24 -4.09
CA VAL A 301 -8.63 24.33 -3.16
C VAL A 301 -8.08 23.13 -3.93
N GLN A 302 -8.81 22.57 -4.90
CA GLN A 302 -8.32 21.45 -5.71
C GLN A 302 -7.13 21.85 -6.59
N TYR A 303 -7.15 23.06 -7.16
CA TYR A 303 -6.01 23.62 -7.87
C TYR A 303 -4.81 23.80 -6.94
N ALA A 304 -5.02 24.41 -5.77
CA ALA A 304 -3.98 24.58 -4.75
C ALA A 304 -3.37 23.25 -4.30
N ILE A 305 -4.21 22.22 -4.07
CA ILE A 305 -3.75 20.86 -3.75
C ILE A 305 -2.88 20.31 -4.87
N THR A 306 -3.27 20.49 -6.13
CA THR A 306 -2.52 19.97 -7.29
C THR A 306 -1.14 20.61 -7.40
N VAL A 307 -1.05 21.92 -7.18
CA VAL A 307 0.22 22.67 -7.21
C VAL A 307 1.11 22.35 -6.01
N ILE A 308 0.54 22.31 -4.79
CA ILE A 308 1.30 22.12 -3.55
C ILE A 308 1.73 20.67 -3.36
N ARG A 309 0.98 19.69 -3.86
CA ARG A 309 1.22 18.27 -3.60
C ARG A 309 2.63 17.82 -4.00
N LEU A 310 3.04 18.11 -5.24
CA LEU A 310 4.30 17.63 -5.79
C LEU A 310 5.53 18.08 -4.97
N PRO A 311 5.71 19.39 -4.68
CA PRO A 311 6.85 19.84 -3.89
C PRO A 311 6.78 19.36 -2.44
N PHE A 312 5.57 19.29 -1.84
CA PHE A 312 5.45 18.88 -0.44
C PHE A 312 5.75 17.40 -0.23
N GLU A 313 5.30 16.53 -1.14
CA GLU A 313 5.60 15.10 -1.08
C GLU A 313 7.10 14.85 -1.23
N GLN A 314 7.75 15.54 -2.17
CA GLN A 314 9.19 15.46 -2.41
C GLN A 314 10.01 15.95 -1.21
N GLN A 315 9.57 17.02 -0.53
CA GLN A 315 10.34 17.67 0.53
C GLN A 315 10.17 17.04 1.92
N TYR A 316 9.00 16.48 2.25
CA TYR A 316 8.72 15.99 3.61
C TYR A 316 8.63 14.46 3.74
N PHE A 317 8.35 13.71 2.66
CA PHE A 317 8.18 12.25 2.75
C PHE A 317 9.38 11.43 2.26
N TYR A 318 10.24 11.99 1.41
CA TYR A 318 11.53 11.39 1.03
C TYR A 318 12.60 11.92 1.99
N GLY A 319 12.81 11.23 3.11
CA GLY A 319 13.60 11.76 4.24
C GLY A 319 15.11 11.78 4.03
N ASN A 320 15.66 10.98 3.10
CA ASN A 320 17.09 11.00 2.77
C ASN A 320 17.29 11.62 1.40
N SER A 321 18.24 12.55 1.29
CA SER A 321 18.65 13.14 0.01
C SER A 321 19.05 12.07 -1.03
N SER A 322 19.63 10.95 -0.59
CA SER A 322 19.95 9.80 -1.44
C SER A 322 18.72 9.21 -2.14
N ASP A 323 17.63 8.98 -1.39
CA ASP A 323 16.41 8.40 -1.94
C ASP A 323 15.71 9.34 -2.93
N ARG A 324 15.91 10.66 -2.77
CA ARG A 324 15.36 11.68 -3.70
C ARG A 324 16.10 11.65 -5.02
N ASP A 325 17.43 11.54 -4.97
CA ASP A 325 18.26 11.53 -6.16
C ASP A 325 18.01 10.27 -6.98
N ASP A 326 17.80 9.12 -6.33
CA ASP A 326 17.48 7.87 -7.02
C ASP A 326 16.10 7.90 -7.70
N VAL A 327 15.08 8.46 -7.04
CA VAL A 327 13.75 8.63 -7.65
C VAL A 327 13.78 9.64 -8.79
N LYS A 328 14.50 10.76 -8.63
CA LYS A 328 14.66 11.76 -9.70
C LYS A 328 15.39 11.18 -10.90
N ARG A 329 16.43 10.35 -10.69
CA ARG A 329 17.13 9.65 -11.77
C ARG A 329 16.21 8.72 -12.55
N LEU A 330 15.35 7.95 -11.86
CA LEU A 330 14.35 7.10 -12.51
C LEU A 330 13.29 7.90 -13.28
N GLN A 331 12.84 9.04 -12.75
CA GLN A 331 11.92 9.93 -13.45
C GLN A 331 12.57 10.56 -14.68
N MET A 332 13.80 11.08 -14.55
CA MET A 332 14.55 11.62 -15.69
C MET A 332 14.83 10.57 -16.75
N LEU A 333 15.08 9.32 -16.34
CA LEU A 333 15.20 8.20 -17.27
C LEU A 333 13.87 8.01 -18.01
N GLY A 334 12.75 7.91 -17.28
CA GLY A 334 11.40 7.77 -17.85
C GLY A 334 11.00 8.90 -18.81
N ASP A 335 11.29 10.15 -18.46
CA ASP A 335 10.97 11.34 -19.26
C ASP A 335 11.86 11.48 -20.51
N ARG A 336 13.02 10.82 -20.53
CA ARG A 336 14.01 10.90 -21.62
C ARG A 336 14.26 9.55 -22.30
N LEU A 337 13.34 8.59 -22.17
CA LEU A 337 13.44 7.32 -22.86
C LEU A 337 13.35 7.53 -24.37
N LEU A 338 14.26 6.89 -25.11
CA LEU A 338 14.19 6.84 -26.56
C LEU A 338 13.34 5.63 -26.94
N THR A 339 12.12 5.86 -27.45
CA THR A 339 11.28 4.76 -27.90
C THR A 339 11.81 4.16 -29.19
N THR A 340 11.36 2.94 -29.54
CA THR A 340 11.72 2.32 -30.82
C THR A 340 11.21 3.15 -32.01
N GLY A 341 10.07 3.83 -31.85
CA GLY A 341 9.54 4.76 -32.86
C GLY A 341 10.43 5.98 -33.04
N ASP A 342 10.84 6.61 -31.94
CA ASP A 342 11.70 7.81 -31.98
C ASP A 342 13.06 7.49 -32.62
N LEU A 343 13.66 6.34 -32.28
CA LEU A 343 14.90 5.89 -32.91
C LEU A 343 14.74 5.69 -34.42
N ARG A 344 13.66 5.03 -34.85
CA ARG A 344 13.39 4.78 -36.28
C ARG A 344 13.23 6.10 -37.04
N GLN A 345 12.44 7.03 -36.51
CA GLN A 345 12.22 8.34 -37.14
C GLN A 345 13.50 9.18 -37.19
N PHE A 346 14.33 9.10 -36.16
CA PHE A 346 15.64 9.75 -36.14
C PHE A 346 16.58 9.15 -37.19
N LEU A 347 16.72 7.83 -37.23
CA LEU A 347 17.56 7.14 -38.23
C LEU A 347 17.06 7.37 -39.66
N GLU A 348 15.74 7.51 -39.87
CA GLU A 348 15.15 7.89 -41.15
C GLU A 348 15.54 9.31 -41.56
N SER A 349 15.51 10.25 -40.62
CA SER A 349 15.95 11.62 -40.86
C SER A 349 17.46 11.68 -41.18
N VAL A 350 18.27 10.89 -40.50
CA VAL A 350 19.72 10.80 -40.74
C VAL A 350 20.01 10.14 -42.09
N LEU A 351 19.32 9.06 -42.44
CA LEU A 351 19.46 8.38 -43.72
C LEU A 351 19.00 9.26 -44.89
N ALA A 352 17.89 9.99 -44.73
CA ALA A 352 17.40 10.95 -45.72
C ALA A 352 18.44 12.06 -45.94
N ALA A 353 18.97 12.64 -44.87
CA ALA A 353 20.02 13.65 -44.96
C ALA A 353 21.31 13.11 -45.60
N ALA A 354 21.69 11.86 -45.33
CA ALA A 354 22.84 11.23 -45.97
C ALA A 354 22.61 11.01 -47.48
N CYS A 355 21.38 10.65 -47.86
CA CYS A 355 20.99 10.52 -49.26
C CYS A 355 21.00 11.88 -49.99
N ASP A 356 20.51 12.93 -49.33
CA ASP A 356 20.50 14.30 -49.86
C ASP A 356 21.93 14.85 -50.06
N VAL A 357 22.83 14.62 -49.09
CA VAL A 357 24.24 15.05 -49.18
C VAL A 357 24.96 14.41 -50.36
N LEU A 358 24.75 13.10 -50.55
CA LEU A 358 25.41 12.34 -51.63
C LEU A 358 24.62 12.34 -52.95
N HIS A 359 23.46 13.01 -52.99
CA HIS A 359 22.55 13.03 -54.15
C HIS A 359 22.15 11.62 -54.65
N ILE A 360 21.92 10.69 -53.72
CA ILE A 360 21.53 9.30 -54.02
C ILE A 360 20.06 9.05 -53.66
N SER A 361 19.44 8.07 -54.32
CA SER A 361 18.01 7.80 -54.18
C SER A 361 17.66 6.61 -53.28
N SER A 362 18.66 5.87 -52.77
CA SER A 362 18.42 4.72 -51.91
C SER A 362 19.52 4.40 -50.91
N GLY A 363 19.11 3.89 -49.75
CA GLY A 363 19.98 3.45 -48.67
C GLY A 363 19.21 2.78 -47.53
N PHE A 364 19.95 2.22 -46.57
CA PHE A 364 19.38 1.56 -45.40
C PHE A 364 20.27 1.74 -44.16
N VAL A 365 19.66 1.64 -42.98
CA VAL A 365 20.37 1.54 -41.70
C VAL A 365 19.95 0.24 -41.02
N ALA A 366 20.93 -0.57 -40.63
CA ALA A 366 20.70 -1.79 -39.87
C ALA A 366 21.44 -1.77 -38.52
N SER A 367 20.74 -2.19 -37.46
CA SER A 367 21.34 -2.43 -36.15
C SER A 367 21.93 -3.85 -36.11
N VAL A 368 23.07 -4.01 -35.43
CA VAL A 368 23.75 -5.31 -35.29
C VAL A 368 23.58 -5.78 -33.84
N GLY A 369 22.81 -6.84 -33.64
CA GLY A 369 22.70 -7.53 -32.35
C GLY A 369 23.68 -8.70 -32.22
N TYR A 370 23.67 -9.39 -31.06
CA TYR A 370 24.56 -10.52 -30.76
C TYR A 370 24.52 -11.70 -31.75
N ASN A 371 23.52 -11.78 -32.64
CA ASN A 371 23.48 -12.83 -33.68
C ASN A 371 22.57 -12.53 -34.88
N ILE A 372 22.01 -11.32 -34.97
CA ILE A 372 21.03 -10.95 -36.00
C ILE A 372 21.27 -9.49 -36.38
N ALA A 373 21.46 -9.21 -37.68
CA ALA A 373 21.41 -7.88 -38.23
C ALA A 373 19.96 -7.56 -38.60
N ARG A 374 19.42 -6.45 -38.08
CA ARG A 374 18.04 -6.03 -38.33
C ARG A 374 18.04 -4.66 -39.01
N ILE A 375 17.42 -4.58 -40.19
CA ILE A 375 17.19 -3.31 -40.86
C ILE A 375 16.17 -2.51 -40.04
N GLU A 376 16.59 -1.34 -39.54
CA GLU A 376 15.74 -0.44 -38.76
C GLU A 376 14.97 0.51 -39.69
N VAL A 377 15.65 1.01 -40.73
CA VAL A 377 15.13 1.98 -41.70
C VAL A 377 15.66 1.73 -43.10
N GLU A 378 14.85 2.04 -44.11
CA GLU A 378 15.15 1.97 -45.54
C GLU A 378 14.56 3.19 -46.25
N ILE A 379 15.27 3.73 -47.24
CA ILE A 379 14.81 4.78 -48.15
C ILE A 379 15.07 4.33 -49.59
N GLY A 380 14.09 4.53 -50.49
CA GLY A 380 14.17 4.18 -51.91
C GLY A 380 13.39 2.92 -52.30
N SER A 381 13.39 2.58 -53.59
CA SER A 381 12.68 1.40 -54.15
C SER A 381 13.61 0.36 -54.78
N HIS A 382 14.92 0.48 -54.55
CA HIS A 382 15.88 -0.52 -55.02
C HIS A 382 15.82 -1.78 -54.16
N ALA A 383 15.94 -2.95 -54.80
CA ALA A 383 15.87 -4.23 -54.11
C ALA A 383 16.95 -4.33 -53.04
N LEU A 384 16.54 -4.30 -51.77
CA LEU A 384 17.44 -4.54 -50.65
C LEU A 384 18.12 -5.90 -50.78
N PRO A 385 19.36 -6.03 -50.29
CA PRO A 385 20.00 -7.33 -50.07
C PRO A 385 19.13 -8.16 -49.13
N THR A 386 18.42 -9.15 -49.68
CA THR A 386 17.12 -9.59 -49.17
C THR A 386 17.16 -10.52 -47.95
N LYS A 387 18.26 -10.67 -47.19
CA LYS A 387 18.27 -11.52 -45.98
C LYS A 387 19.21 -11.00 -44.88
N SER A 388 18.71 -10.97 -43.64
CA SER A 388 19.52 -10.79 -42.43
C SER A 388 20.73 -11.75 -42.37
N ASP A 389 20.59 -12.94 -42.96
CA ASP A 389 21.63 -13.98 -43.00
C ASP A 389 22.82 -13.59 -43.90
N THR A 390 22.59 -12.84 -45.00
CA THR A 390 23.67 -12.42 -45.90
C THR A 390 24.48 -11.27 -45.30
N LEU A 391 23.83 -10.33 -44.62
CA LEU A 391 24.51 -9.26 -43.85
C LEU A 391 25.33 -9.83 -42.68
N VAL A 392 24.80 -10.80 -41.95
CA VAL A 392 25.54 -11.50 -40.88
C VAL A 392 26.70 -12.31 -41.45
N SER A 393 26.53 -12.95 -42.62
CA SER A 393 27.64 -13.65 -43.29
C SER A 393 28.73 -12.72 -43.80
N PHE A 394 28.38 -11.50 -44.25
CA PHE A 394 29.33 -10.45 -44.64
C PHE A 394 30.13 -9.95 -43.44
N LEU A 395 29.46 -9.65 -42.32
CA LEU A 395 30.11 -9.24 -41.06
C LEU A 395 31.04 -10.32 -40.48
N ASN A 396 30.73 -11.59 -40.74
CA ASN A 396 31.53 -12.74 -40.31
C ASN A 396 32.58 -13.21 -41.34
N SER A 397 32.58 -12.68 -42.55
CA SER A 397 33.49 -13.08 -43.62
C SER A 397 34.93 -12.58 -43.37
N GLU A 398 35.94 -13.36 -43.78
CA GLU A 398 37.35 -13.00 -43.57
C GLU A 398 37.77 -11.69 -44.27
N SER A 399 37.03 -11.23 -45.28
CA SER A 399 37.25 -9.91 -45.90
C SER A 399 37.07 -8.74 -44.91
N TYR A 400 36.22 -8.88 -43.89
CA TYR A 400 36.08 -7.87 -42.83
C TYR A 400 37.21 -7.94 -41.78
N LYS A 401 37.85 -9.11 -41.62
CA LYS A 401 38.97 -9.31 -40.68
C LYS A 401 40.34 -8.98 -41.30
N ILE A 402 40.50 -9.15 -42.61
CA ILE A 402 41.78 -8.98 -43.32
C ILE A 402 42.08 -7.50 -43.61
N ASP A 403 41.08 -6.65 -43.82
CA ASP A 403 41.28 -5.20 -44.04
C ASP A 403 41.57 -4.41 -42.75
N GLY A 404 41.50 -5.09 -41.59
CA GLY A 404 41.86 -4.53 -40.28
C GLY A 404 43.37 -4.37 -40.06
N ASP A 405 44.22 -5.00 -40.89
CA ASP A 405 45.67 -5.00 -40.70
C ASP A 405 46.44 -4.34 -41.88
N ASN A 406 45.76 -3.92 -42.96
CA ASN A 406 46.46 -3.41 -44.16
C ASN A 406 45.76 -2.31 -44.99
N SER A 407 44.80 -1.56 -44.45
CA SER A 407 44.25 -0.39 -45.16
C SER A 407 44.74 0.94 -44.57
N ALA A 408 45.99 1.26 -44.90
CA ALA A 408 46.52 2.63 -44.88
C ALA A 408 46.11 3.40 -46.16
N ASN A 409 44.89 3.17 -46.67
CA ASN A 409 44.29 3.93 -47.78
C ASN A 409 43.13 4.80 -47.25
N ASN A 410 43.51 5.95 -46.68
CA ASN A 410 42.90 7.28 -46.82
C ASN A 410 41.37 7.53 -46.82
N ASN A 411 40.49 6.64 -46.34
CA ASN A 411 39.08 6.99 -46.09
C ASN A 411 38.77 6.96 -44.58
N ALA A 412 38.55 8.14 -43.97
CA ALA A 412 38.31 8.28 -42.52
C ALA A 412 37.03 7.58 -42.01
N LEU A 413 36.16 7.11 -42.91
CA LEU A 413 34.90 6.40 -42.60
C LEU A 413 34.98 4.87 -42.74
N GLY A 414 36.11 4.31 -43.22
CA GLY A 414 36.24 2.86 -43.41
C GLY A 414 35.17 2.24 -44.31
N THR A 415 34.93 2.87 -45.47
CA THR A 415 33.87 2.49 -46.43
C THR A 415 34.20 1.18 -47.14
N LEU A 416 33.26 0.25 -47.17
CA LEU A 416 33.35 -1.01 -47.90
C LEU A 416 32.34 -1.02 -49.05
N GLU A 417 32.73 -1.48 -50.22
CA GLU A 417 31.81 -1.62 -51.36
C GLU A 417 31.25 -3.05 -51.42
N TRP A 418 29.93 -3.18 -51.47
CA TRP A 418 29.25 -4.47 -51.55
C TRP A 418 27.97 -4.35 -52.39
N ASP A 419 27.92 -5.09 -53.51
CA ASP A 419 26.74 -5.18 -54.40
C ASP A 419 26.17 -3.82 -54.84
N GLY A 420 27.06 -2.85 -55.13
CA GLY A 420 26.69 -1.48 -55.50
C GLY A 420 26.26 -0.58 -54.32
N TYR A 421 26.43 -1.05 -53.08
CA TYR A 421 26.27 -0.25 -51.87
C TYR A 421 27.61 0.09 -51.24
N TRP A 422 27.77 1.34 -50.81
CA TRP A 422 28.77 1.73 -49.82
C TRP A 422 28.25 1.41 -48.42
N ILE A 423 28.92 0.48 -47.75
CA ILE A 423 28.67 0.10 -46.37
C ILE A 423 29.63 0.88 -45.47
N ILE A 424 29.05 1.67 -44.58
CA ILE A 424 29.76 2.40 -43.53
C ILE A 424 29.45 1.73 -42.19
N PRO A 425 30.46 1.22 -41.47
CA PRO A 425 30.26 0.63 -40.15
C PRO A 425 29.98 1.72 -39.10
N LEU A 426 28.91 1.55 -38.33
CA LEU A 426 28.55 2.43 -37.20
C LEU A 426 29.23 1.87 -35.94
N ARG A 427 30.38 2.42 -35.55
CA ARG A 427 31.20 1.93 -34.43
C ARG A 427 31.34 2.99 -33.35
N THR A 428 31.23 2.58 -32.08
CA THR A 428 31.48 3.48 -30.94
C THR A 428 32.93 3.98 -30.97
N GLN A 429 33.15 5.24 -30.61
CA GLN A 429 34.48 5.84 -30.51
C GLN A 429 35.04 5.66 -29.09
N THR A 430 35.21 4.44 -28.62
CA THR A 430 35.87 4.19 -27.34
C THR A 430 37.39 4.18 -27.55
N ILE A 431 38.01 5.37 -27.49
CA ILE A 431 39.47 5.48 -27.40
C ILE A 431 39.87 4.99 -25.99
N ILE A 432 40.12 3.69 -25.86
CA ILE A 432 40.76 3.15 -24.68
C ILE A 432 42.25 3.47 -24.81
N ARG A 433 42.71 4.44 -24.00
CA ARG A 433 44.13 4.74 -23.82
C ARG A 433 44.85 3.41 -23.52
N HIS A 434 45.67 2.95 -24.46
CA HIS A 434 46.52 1.74 -24.47
C HIS A 434 46.07 0.47 -25.21
N SER A 435 44.99 0.46 -25.98
CA SER A 435 44.79 -0.60 -26.99
C SER A 435 44.14 -0.06 -28.26
N THR A 436 44.71 -0.39 -29.42
CA THR A 436 44.10 -0.25 -30.75
C THR A 436 43.00 -1.30 -30.94
N GLU A 437 42.06 -1.40 -29.99
CA GLU A 437 40.84 -2.18 -30.21
C GLU A 437 39.82 -1.28 -30.91
N GLN A 438 39.42 -1.68 -32.12
CA GLN A 438 38.34 -1.04 -32.86
C GLN A 438 37.06 -1.09 -32.00
N GLY A 439 36.39 0.04 -31.83
CA GLY A 439 35.17 0.11 -31.02
C GLY A 439 34.05 -0.81 -31.50
N ALA A 440 33.17 -1.20 -30.58
CA ALA A 440 32.08 -2.12 -30.82
C ALA A 440 31.18 -1.67 -31.99
N LEU A 441 30.84 -2.61 -32.87
CA LEU A 441 29.95 -2.38 -34.01
C LEU A 441 28.50 -2.31 -33.52
N MET A 442 27.88 -1.14 -33.62
CA MET A 442 26.49 -0.89 -33.23
C MET A 442 25.52 -1.13 -34.39
N GLY A 443 25.98 -0.89 -35.62
CA GLY A 443 25.16 -0.99 -36.82
C GLY A 443 25.94 -0.81 -38.12
N ILE A 444 25.22 -0.77 -39.23
CA ILE A 444 25.75 -0.50 -40.56
C ILE A 444 24.82 0.48 -41.29
N LEU A 445 25.40 1.40 -42.04
CA LEU A 445 24.73 2.31 -42.95
C LEU A 445 25.10 1.91 -44.39
N GLY A 446 24.12 1.50 -45.19
CA GLY A 446 24.30 1.15 -46.59
C GLY A 446 23.75 2.24 -47.51
N LEU A 447 24.55 2.72 -48.45
CA LEU A 447 24.20 3.82 -49.36
C LEU A 447 24.43 3.35 -50.80
N HIS A 448 23.39 3.37 -51.64
CA HIS A 448 23.51 2.87 -53.02
C HIS A 448 24.22 3.90 -53.91
N MET A 449 25.33 3.50 -54.55
CA MET A 449 26.17 4.39 -55.36
C MET A 449 26.30 3.87 -56.79
N PRO A 450 25.63 4.47 -57.79
CA PRO A 450 25.78 4.07 -59.19
C PRO A 450 27.04 4.71 -59.83
N GLY A 451 28.20 4.10 -59.64
CA GLY A 451 29.43 4.37 -60.42
C GLY A 451 30.31 5.56 -60.00
N LEU A 452 31.58 5.50 -60.43
CA LEU A 452 32.75 6.30 -59.99
C LEU A 452 32.50 7.82 -59.85
N ILE A 453 32.65 8.35 -58.63
CA ILE A 453 32.55 9.79 -58.34
C ILE A 453 33.91 10.46 -58.54
N SER A 454 33.87 11.64 -59.17
CA SER A 454 35.03 12.51 -59.42
C SER A 454 35.47 13.21 -58.12
N ASP A 455 36.75 13.09 -57.76
CA ASP A 455 37.37 13.38 -56.44
C ASP A 455 37.24 14.83 -55.88
N VAL A 456 36.60 15.77 -56.59
CA VAL A 456 36.69 17.21 -56.29
C VAL A 456 35.54 17.77 -55.43
N HIS A 457 34.40 17.08 -55.33
CA HIS A 457 33.25 17.49 -54.48
C HIS A 457 33.18 16.79 -53.11
N LEU A 458 33.99 15.76 -52.91
CA LEU A 458 33.88 14.82 -51.79
C LEU A 458 34.29 15.41 -50.42
N SER A 459 35.16 16.40 -50.32
CA SER A 459 35.74 16.76 -49.00
C SER A 459 34.75 17.40 -48.01
N GLU A 460 33.89 18.32 -48.47
CA GLU A 460 32.91 19.02 -47.62
C GLU A 460 31.68 18.13 -47.35
N GLU A 461 31.19 17.42 -48.37
CA GLU A 461 30.11 16.43 -48.29
C GLU A 461 30.47 15.27 -47.34
N PHE A 462 31.72 14.79 -47.39
CA PHE A 462 32.21 13.71 -46.54
C PHE A 462 32.31 14.12 -45.07
N SER A 463 32.66 15.38 -44.77
CA SER A 463 32.64 15.89 -43.39
C SER A 463 31.22 15.94 -42.80
N THR A 464 30.23 16.28 -43.63
CA THR A 464 28.82 16.29 -43.24
C THR A 464 28.30 14.86 -43.06
N LEU A 465 28.65 13.95 -43.97
CA LEU A 465 28.34 12.53 -43.87
C LEU A 465 28.94 11.90 -42.61
N GLN A 466 30.18 12.26 -42.26
CA GLN A 466 30.82 11.79 -41.03
C GLN A 466 30.04 12.23 -39.79
N THR A 467 29.57 13.48 -39.77
CA THR A 467 28.73 13.98 -38.66
C THR A 467 27.41 13.21 -38.56
N LEU A 468 26.80 12.84 -39.68
CA LEU A 468 25.57 12.03 -39.72
C LEU A 468 25.81 10.60 -39.22
N VAL A 469 26.92 9.99 -39.63
CA VAL A 469 27.36 8.65 -39.18
C VAL A 469 27.62 8.63 -37.68
N GLU A 470 28.30 9.64 -37.13
CA GLU A 470 28.53 9.79 -35.69
C GLU A 470 27.21 9.90 -34.93
N ARG A 471 26.26 10.71 -35.43
CA ARG A 471 24.93 10.87 -34.82
C ARG A 471 24.10 9.58 -34.84
N ALA A 472 24.11 8.84 -35.95
CA ALA A 472 23.45 7.54 -36.05
C ALA A 472 24.05 6.53 -35.07
N THR A 473 25.39 6.53 -34.95
CA THR A 473 26.12 5.67 -34.03
C THR A 473 25.75 5.96 -32.57
N SER A 474 25.77 7.24 -32.16
CA SER A 474 25.38 7.64 -30.80
C SER A 474 23.94 7.26 -30.46
N ALA A 475 23.00 7.42 -31.40
CA ALA A 475 21.60 7.04 -31.18
C ALA A 475 21.40 5.53 -30.99
N LEU A 476 22.16 4.70 -31.73
CA LEU A 476 22.14 3.24 -31.57
C LEU A 476 22.79 2.81 -30.24
N GLU A 477 23.89 3.46 -29.85
CA GLU A 477 24.57 3.23 -28.56
C GLU A 477 23.66 3.58 -27.37
N ASP A 478 23.03 4.77 -27.40
CA ASP A 478 22.06 5.18 -26.38
C ASP A 478 20.90 4.18 -26.26
N ARG A 479 20.43 3.64 -27.39
CA ARG A 479 19.39 2.61 -27.39
C ARG A 479 19.86 1.32 -26.73
N LEU A 480 21.08 0.87 -27.02
CA LEU A 480 21.64 -0.34 -26.44
C LEU A 480 21.73 -0.23 -24.91
N LEU A 481 22.27 0.89 -24.41
CA LEU A 481 22.37 1.16 -22.98
C LEU A 481 20.99 1.16 -22.30
N GLN A 482 19.96 1.72 -22.93
CA GLN A 482 18.59 1.69 -22.39
C GLN A 482 18.05 0.26 -22.30
N VAL A 483 18.29 -0.58 -23.31
CA VAL A 483 17.87 -2.00 -23.30
C VAL A 483 18.55 -2.78 -22.17
N GLU A 484 19.83 -2.49 -21.88
CA GLU A 484 20.54 -3.11 -20.75
C GLU A 484 19.96 -2.70 -19.40
N VAL A 485 19.63 -1.42 -19.22
CA VAL A 485 18.98 -0.92 -18.00
C VAL A 485 17.64 -1.62 -17.78
N PHE A 486 16.81 -1.76 -18.82
CA PHE A 486 15.54 -2.49 -18.70
C PHE A 486 15.74 -3.95 -18.32
N ARG A 487 16.70 -4.64 -18.93
CA ARG A 487 17.04 -6.02 -18.58
C ARG A 487 17.51 -6.15 -17.13
N ALA A 488 18.23 -5.17 -16.60
CA ALA A 488 18.62 -5.13 -15.20
C ALA A 488 17.40 -4.89 -14.28
N MET A 489 16.48 -3.99 -14.66
CA MET A 489 15.25 -3.73 -13.93
C MET A 489 14.34 -4.96 -13.86
N ASP A 490 14.16 -5.69 -14.96
CA ASP A 490 13.35 -6.91 -15.02
C ASP A 490 13.86 -7.99 -14.06
N LYS A 491 15.18 -8.01 -13.79
CA LYS A 491 15.78 -8.91 -12.79
C LYS A 491 15.57 -8.44 -11.34
N LEU A 492 15.49 -7.13 -11.11
CA LEU A 492 15.37 -6.55 -9.77
C LEU A 492 13.93 -6.52 -9.26
N LEU A 493 12.94 -6.33 -10.14
CA LEU A 493 11.52 -6.23 -9.78
C LEU A 493 11.03 -7.40 -8.91
N PRO A 494 11.29 -8.69 -9.24
CA PRO A 494 10.85 -9.82 -8.44
C PRO A 494 11.44 -9.82 -7.02
N GLN A 495 12.69 -9.38 -6.86
CA GLN A 495 13.37 -9.34 -5.56
C GLN A 495 12.78 -8.26 -4.65
N VAL A 496 12.43 -7.10 -5.23
CA VAL A 496 11.76 -6.03 -4.51
C VAL A 496 10.36 -6.45 -4.07
N GLU A 497 9.63 -7.17 -4.90
CA GLU A 497 8.32 -7.73 -4.54
C GLU A 497 8.40 -8.73 -3.39
N GLU A 498 9.42 -9.59 -3.38
CA GLU A 498 9.67 -10.54 -2.28
C GLU A 498 9.96 -9.80 -0.96
N LEU A 499 10.81 -8.78 -0.98
CA LEU A 499 11.07 -7.92 0.18
C LEU A 499 9.81 -7.21 0.68
N GLN A 500 8.93 -6.76 -0.21
CA GLN A 500 7.65 -6.17 0.15
C GLN A 500 6.69 -7.20 0.74
N ARG A 501 6.65 -8.42 0.20
CA ARG A 501 5.87 -9.54 0.75
C ARG A 501 6.35 -9.93 2.15
N MET A 502 7.66 -10.05 2.38
CA MET A 502 8.23 -10.32 3.71
C MET A 502 7.90 -9.20 4.72
N ARG A 503 7.99 -7.93 4.30
CA ARG A 503 7.56 -6.79 5.13
C ARG A 503 6.07 -6.82 5.45
N ALA A 504 5.24 -7.21 4.48
CA ALA A 504 3.81 -7.34 4.68
C ALA A 504 3.49 -8.42 5.72
N ALA A 505 4.12 -9.59 5.60
CA ALA A 505 3.99 -10.69 6.56
C ALA A 505 4.41 -10.27 7.98
N ALA A 506 5.52 -9.54 8.11
CA ALA A 506 5.99 -9.00 9.39
C ALA A 506 4.99 -8.04 10.06
N SER A 507 4.29 -7.22 9.27
CA SER A 507 3.29 -6.27 9.78
C SER A 507 2.03 -6.96 10.32
N TYR A 508 1.62 -8.07 9.70
CA TYR A 508 0.42 -8.82 10.08
C TYR A 508 0.64 -9.86 11.19
N ALA A 509 1.76 -10.58 11.16
CA ALA A 509 2.04 -11.70 12.07
C ALA A 509 3.12 -11.40 13.12
N GLY A 510 3.67 -10.17 13.15
CA GLY A 510 4.69 -9.76 14.12
C GLY A 510 6.03 -10.48 13.91
N THR A 511 6.86 -10.52 14.95
CA THR A 511 8.21 -11.10 14.91
C THR A 511 8.21 -12.56 14.43
N SER A 512 7.11 -13.30 14.66
CA SER A 512 6.95 -14.70 14.25
C SER A 512 7.02 -14.93 12.74
N ALA A 513 6.68 -13.93 11.91
CA ALA A 513 6.80 -14.02 10.46
C ALA A 513 8.20 -13.64 9.93
N LEU A 514 8.99 -12.92 10.72
CA LEU A 514 10.39 -12.60 10.39
C LEU A 514 11.35 -13.71 10.85
N THR A 515 10.94 -14.54 11.82
CA THR A 515 11.68 -15.71 12.29
C THR A 515 11.27 -17.01 11.58
N ALA A 516 10.39 -16.92 10.57
CA ALA A 516 9.94 -18.05 9.75
C ALA A 516 11.02 -18.54 8.76
N GLY A 517 12.29 -18.48 9.16
CA GLY A 517 13.40 -19.15 8.49
C GLY A 517 13.53 -20.63 8.88
N ASP A 518 12.77 -21.09 9.89
CA ASP A 518 12.73 -22.50 10.27
C ASP A 518 11.28 -22.97 10.40
N LEU A 519 10.85 -23.85 9.49
CA LEU A 519 9.46 -24.35 9.43
C LEU A 519 9.05 -25.04 10.75
N ALA A 520 10.02 -25.59 11.47
CA ALA A 520 9.85 -26.30 12.74
C ALA A 520 9.54 -25.37 13.93
N ASP A 521 9.96 -24.10 13.89
CA ASP A 521 9.80 -23.14 14.99
C ASP A 521 8.54 -22.26 14.85
N ASN A 522 7.77 -22.43 13.76
CA ASN A 522 6.55 -21.69 13.53
C ASN A 522 5.37 -22.31 14.32
N PRO A 523 4.74 -21.59 15.26
CA PRO A 523 3.66 -22.12 16.09
C PRO A 523 2.40 -22.51 15.29
N ASP A 524 2.22 -21.96 14.09
CA ASP A 524 1.06 -22.20 13.23
C ASP A 524 1.30 -23.33 12.20
N ALA A 525 2.55 -23.78 12.01
CA ALA A 525 2.90 -24.75 10.97
C ALA A 525 2.27 -26.14 11.20
N ALA A 526 2.10 -26.55 12.46
CA ALA A 526 1.40 -27.78 12.81
C ALA A 526 -0.09 -27.74 12.39
N GLU A 527 -0.73 -26.57 12.45
CA GLU A 527 -2.12 -26.40 12.00
C GLU A 527 -2.25 -26.45 10.48
N TRP A 528 -1.25 -25.92 9.75
CA TRP A 528 -1.20 -26.03 8.29
C TRP A 528 -1.05 -27.48 7.83
N VAL A 529 -0.13 -28.24 8.43
CA VAL A 529 0.06 -29.67 8.14
C VAL A 529 -1.21 -30.46 8.46
N LYS A 530 -1.82 -30.23 9.63
CA LYS A 530 -3.10 -30.87 10.00
C LYS A 530 -4.21 -30.57 8.99
N SER A 531 -4.33 -29.31 8.57
CA SER A 531 -5.37 -28.85 7.65
C SER A 531 -5.20 -29.42 6.24
N ALA A 532 -3.95 -29.49 5.77
CA ALA A 532 -3.58 -30.09 4.49
C ALA A 532 -3.83 -31.61 4.49
N LEU A 533 -3.42 -32.32 5.56
CA LEU A 533 -3.73 -33.75 5.73
C LEU A 533 -5.24 -34.02 5.80
N GLY A 534 -6.01 -33.14 6.44
CA GLY A 534 -7.47 -33.24 6.48
C GLY A 534 -8.14 -33.14 5.10
N HIS A 535 -7.51 -32.47 4.15
CA HIS A 535 -7.98 -32.30 2.76
C HIS A 535 -7.06 -33.00 1.75
N PHE A 536 -6.41 -34.10 2.15
CA PHE A 536 -5.43 -34.81 1.33
C PHE A 536 -5.94 -35.20 -0.08
N TRP A 537 -7.22 -35.57 -0.17
CA TRP A 537 -7.89 -35.96 -1.42
C TRP A 537 -8.53 -34.79 -2.20
N GLY A 538 -8.38 -33.55 -1.71
CA GLY A 538 -8.90 -32.35 -2.37
C GLY A 538 -9.59 -31.38 -1.40
N GLY A 539 -9.50 -30.09 -1.69
CA GLY A 539 -10.13 -29.02 -0.94
C GLY A 539 -9.26 -27.77 -0.83
N PRO A 540 -9.85 -26.60 -0.49
CA PRO A 540 -9.15 -25.32 -0.49
C PRO A 540 -7.95 -25.30 0.46
N ARG A 541 -8.03 -26.04 1.58
CA ARG A 541 -6.95 -26.10 2.58
C ARG A 541 -5.71 -26.87 2.13
N LEU A 542 -5.77 -27.62 1.02
CA LEU A 542 -4.60 -28.24 0.40
C LEU A 542 -4.07 -27.36 -0.73
N SER A 543 -4.96 -26.84 -1.58
CA SER A 543 -4.57 -26.03 -2.75
C SER A 543 -4.07 -24.62 -2.41
N GLU A 544 -4.56 -24.02 -1.34
CA GLU A 544 -4.18 -22.69 -0.86
C GLU A 544 -3.27 -22.78 0.38
N SER A 545 -2.67 -23.94 0.63
CA SER A 545 -1.83 -24.15 1.80
C SER A 545 -0.54 -23.33 1.71
N PRO A 546 -0.11 -22.64 2.78
CA PRO A 546 1.22 -22.03 2.87
C PRO A 546 2.37 -23.03 2.65
N LEU A 547 2.13 -24.35 2.82
CA LEU A 547 3.12 -25.40 2.56
C LEU A 547 3.49 -25.53 1.07
N MET A 548 2.71 -24.96 0.16
CA MET A 548 2.97 -24.99 -1.28
C MET A 548 4.21 -24.18 -1.67
N THR A 549 4.63 -23.23 -0.83
CA THR A 549 5.77 -22.36 -1.10
C THR A 549 7.11 -22.98 -0.71
N LEU A 550 7.12 -24.16 -0.11
CA LEU A 550 8.33 -24.86 0.31
C LEU A 550 9.19 -25.28 -0.88
N ASN A 551 10.51 -25.21 -0.72
CA ASN A 551 11.48 -25.57 -1.75
C ASN A 551 11.39 -27.07 -2.08
N VAL A 552 11.17 -27.94 -1.09
CA VAL A 552 10.94 -29.38 -1.31
C VAL A 552 9.72 -29.64 -2.19
N VAL A 553 8.65 -28.84 -2.04
CA VAL A 553 7.42 -28.97 -2.84
C VAL A 553 7.66 -28.47 -4.26
N ARG A 554 8.34 -27.34 -4.42
CA ARG A 554 8.74 -26.81 -5.74
C ARG A 554 9.65 -27.76 -6.51
N GLN A 555 10.62 -28.40 -5.85
CA GLN A 555 11.48 -29.39 -6.47
C GLN A 555 10.68 -30.61 -6.92
N THR A 556 9.77 -31.09 -6.08
CA THR A 556 8.87 -32.21 -6.38
C THR A 556 7.89 -31.88 -7.52
N GLN A 557 7.48 -30.62 -7.65
CA GLN A 557 6.58 -30.13 -8.71
C GLN A 557 7.17 -30.32 -10.13
N ALA A 558 8.49 -30.26 -10.28
CA ALA A 558 9.15 -30.53 -11.56
C ALA A 558 8.87 -31.96 -12.07
N HIS A 559 8.67 -32.92 -11.16
CA HIS A 559 8.33 -34.31 -11.50
C HIS A 559 6.82 -34.53 -11.72
N HIS A 560 5.96 -33.58 -11.37
CA HIS A 560 4.48 -33.68 -11.46
C HIS A 560 3.86 -32.73 -12.48
N GLN A 561 4.49 -32.55 -13.64
CA GLN A 561 3.94 -31.76 -14.76
C GLN A 561 3.52 -30.33 -14.34
N GLY A 562 4.20 -29.73 -13.36
CA GLY A 562 3.87 -28.38 -12.88
C GLY A 562 2.69 -28.29 -11.92
N ASN A 563 2.07 -29.40 -11.48
CA ASN A 563 0.96 -29.37 -10.54
C ASN A 563 1.43 -29.35 -9.08
N ALA A 564 1.40 -28.18 -8.45
CA ALA A 564 1.85 -27.99 -7.08
C ALA A 564 0.99 -28.76 -6.04
N VAL A 565 -0.30 -29.01 -6.31
CA VAL A 565 -1.19 -29.73 -5.37
C VAL A 565 -0.80 -31.20 -5.28
N ASN A 566 -0.45 -31.81 -6.43
CA ASN A 566 0.04 -33.18 -6.47
C ASN A 566 1.45 -33.29 -5.86
N ALA A 567 2.29 -32.28 -6.07
CA ALA A 567 3.62 -32.21 -5.45
C ALA A 567 3.54 -32.16 -3.91
N LEU A 568 2.68 -31.28 -3.37
CA LEU A 568 2.47 -31.21 -1.91
C LEU A 568 1.89 -32.53 -1.37
N ARG A 569 0.98 -33.17 -2.10
CA ARG A 569 0.44 -34.48 -1.71
C ARG A 569 1.53 -35.54 -1.63
N GLU A 570 2.45 -35.55 -2.61
CA GLU A 570 3.57 -36.48 -2.59
C GLU A 570 4.52 -36.21 -1.43
N VAL A 571 4.85 -34.95 -1.15
CA VAL A 571 5.70 -34.58 -0.01
C VAL A 571 5.06 -35.01 1.32
N LEU A 572 3.77 -34.75 1.51
CA LEU A 572 3.03 -35.22 2.70
C LEU A 572 3.04 -36.75 2.81
N LYS A 573 2.88 -37.44 1.68
CA LYS A 573 2.91 -38.90 1.63
C LYS A 573 4.29 -39.45 2.00
N LYS A 574 5.37 -38.90 1.42
CA LYS A 574 6.75 -39.26 1.74
C LYS A 574 7.06 -39.04 3.22
N ALA A 575 6.64 -37.90 3.78
CA ALA A 575 6.85 -37.60 5.20
C ALA A 575 6.11 -38.59 6.13
N ILE A 576 4.94 -39.08 5.73
CA ILE A 576 4.24 -40.15 6.45
C ILE A 576 4.95 -41.50 6.29
N GLU A 577 5.44 -41.81 5.09
CA GLU A 577 6.15 -43.06 4.81
C GLU A 577 7.48 -43.17 5.57
N GLU A 578 8.22 -42.08 5.75
CA GLU A 578 9.46 -42.04 6.57
C GLU A 578 9.22 -42.30 8.06
N MET A 579 7.98 -42.21 8.54
CA MET A 579 7.63 -42.57 9.92
C MET A 579 7.26 -44.04 10.09
N LYS A 580 7.30 -44.83 9.02
CA LYS A 580 6.99 -46.26 9.08
C LYS A 580 8.10 -47.02 9.83
N PRO A 581 7.80 -47.69 10.95
CA PRO A 581 8.80 -48.50 11.66
C PRO A 581 9.19 -49.76 10.87
N GLU A 582 10.38 -50.32 11.15
CA GLU A 582 10.84 -51.56 10.53
C GLU A 582 10.07 -52.78 11.07
N GLY A 583 9.65 -53.69 10.18
CA GLY A 583 8.97 -54.95 10.53
C GLY A 583 7.56 -55.09 9.96
N GLN A 584 6.88 -56.19 10.33
CA GLN A 584 5.49 -56.44 9.94
C GLN A 584 4.53 -55.54 10.73
N ARG A 585 3.46 -55.07 10.09
CA ARG A 585 2.47 -54.15 10.65
C ARG A 585 1.90 -54.69 11.97
N ARG A 586 2.10 -53.96 13.06
CA ARG A 586 1.55 -54.27 14.39
C ARG A 586 0.75 -53.09 14.94
N PHE A 587 -0.19 -53.36 15.84
CA PHE A 587 -0.91 -52.33 16.60
C PHE A 587 -0.20 -52.06 17.94
N THR A 588 1.13 -51.91 17.89
CA THR A 588 1.98 -51.59 19.07
C THR A 588 2.20 -50.08 19.17
N GLY A 589 2.71 -49.61 20.32
CA GLY A 589 2.95 -48.19 20.59
C GLY A 589 3.86 -47.48 19.56
N GLU A 590 4.81 -48.22 18.98
CA GLU A 590 5.74 -47.73 17.95
C GLU A 590 5.05 -47.47 16.60
N TRP A 591 4.06 -48.30 16.23
CA TRP A 591 3.29 -48.15 15.00
C TRP A 591 2.09 -47.21 15.13
N LEU A 592 1.80 -46.74 16.35
CA LEU A 592 0.56 -46.03 16.67
C LEU A 592 0.45 -44.70 15.91
N LEU A 593 1.53 -43.90 15.83
CA LEU A 593 1.49 -42.60 15.14
C LEU A 593 1.31 -42.77 13.62
N TYR A 594 2.03 -43.71 13.02
CA TYR A 594 1.91 -44.06 11.60
C TYR A 594 0.49 -44.56 11.27
N ASN A 595 -0.03 -45.51 12.06
CA ASN A 595 -1.37 -46.06 11.87
C ASN A 595 -2.46 -44.98 12.00
N ILE A 596 -2.31 -44.02 12.92
CA ILE A 596 -3.25 -42.89 13.03
C ILE A 596 -3.27 -42.08 11.73
N LEU A 597 -2.09 -41.73 11.18
CA LEU A 597 -1.99 -40.91 9.99
C LEU A 597 -2.54 -41.62 8.75
N GLU A 598 -2.18 -42.89 8.59
CA GLU A 598 -2.66 -43.73 7.47
C GLU A 598 -4.18 -43.92 7.54
N LEU A 599 -4.72 -44.36 8.69
CA LEU A 599 -6.14 -44.66 8.83
C LEU A 599 -7.00 -43.38 8.76
N LYS A 600 -6.57 -42.28 9.39
CA LYS A 600 -7.37 -41.05 9.48
C LYS A 600 -7.32 -40.19 8.23
N PHE A 601 -6.13 -40.03 7.64
CA PHE A 601 -5.88 -39.05 6.58
C PHE A 601 -5.71 -39.68 5.20
N LEU A 602 -4.96 -40.79 5.07
CA LEU A 602 -4.80 -41.45 3.77
C LEU A 602 -6.04 -42.27 3.40
N GLN A 603 -6.59 -43.06 4.33
CA GLN A 603 -7.79 -43.88 4.12
C GLN A 603 -9.10 -43.13 4.42
N GLY A 604 -9.04 -41.96 5.06
CA GLY A 604 -10.20 -41.09 5.28
C GLY A 604 -11.23 -41.60 6.31
N LEU A 605 -10.87 -42.53 7.19
CA LEU A 605 -11.83 -43.11 8.16
C LEU A 605 -12.30 -42.08 9.21
N LYS A 606 -13.49 -42.30 9.79
CA LYS A 606 -14.02 -41.45 10.87
C LYS A 606 -13.25 -41.69 12.16
N VAL A 607 -13.17 -40.67 13.01
CA VAL A 607 -12.42 -40.69 14.28
C VAL A 607 -12.83 -41.89 15.16
N ARG A 608 -14.14 -42.15 15.27
CA ARG A 608 -14.70 -43.29 16.01
C ARG A 608 -14.21 -44.65 15.48
N ASP A 609 -14.16 -44.82 14.16
CA ASP A 609 -13.75 -46.08 13.53
C ASP A 609 -12.24 -46.32 13.69
N VAL A 610 -11.45 -45.25 13.65
CA VAL A 610 -10.01 -45.30 13.92
C VAL A 610 -9.74 -45.64 15.39
N ALA A 611 -10.48 -45.01 16.31
CA ALA A 611 -10.39 -45.27 17.75
C ALA A 611 -10.71 -46.74 18.07
N LEU A 612 -11.77 -47.28 17.47
CA LEU A 612 -12.16 -48.70 17.60
C LEU A 612 -11.10 -49.65 17.04
N ARG A 613 -10.57 -49.39 15.84
CA ARG A 613 -9.55 -50.25 15.20
C ARG A 613 -8.22 -50.23 15.95
N LEU A 614 -7.87 -49.12 16.57
CA LEU A 614 -6.64 -48.99 17.37
C LEU A 614 -6.83 -49.38 18.84
N SER A 615 -8.06 -49.69 19.27
CA SER A 615 -8.39 -49.96 20.68
C SER A 615 -7.99 -48.82 21.63
N VAL A 616 -8.20 -47.57 21.20
CA VAL A 616 -7.86 -46.34 21.97
C VAL A 616 -9.10 -45.47 22.16
N SER A 617 -9.20 -44.73 23.27
CA SER A 617 -10.27 -43.74 23.50
C SER A 617 -10.18 -42.55 22.52
N GLU A 618 -11.31 -41.96 22.13
CA GLU A 618 -11.34 -40.79 21.23
C GLU A 618 -10.51 -39.61 21.77
N ALA A 619 -10.53 -39.38 23.09
CA ALA A 619 -9.75 -38.31 23.71
C ALA A 619 -8.23 -38.53 23.58
N ASP A 620 -7.77 -39.78 23.74
CA ASP A 620 -6.37 -40.11 23.57
C ASP A 620 -5.96 -40.14 22.09
N LEU A 621 -6.86 -40.55 21.19
CA LEU A 621 -6.67 -40.45 19.75
C LEU A 621 -6.43 -39.00 19.31
N TYR A 622 -7.19 -38.02 19.80
CA TYR A 622 -6.96 -36.59 19.50
C TYR A 622 -5.60 -36.10 19.99
N ARG A 623 -5.18 -36.52 21.19
CA ARG A 623 -3.87 -36.18 21.75
C ARG A 623 -2.74 -36.77 20.90
N LYS A 624 -2.81 -38.06 20.56
CA LYS A 624 -1.82 -38.76 19.75
C LYS A 624 -1.81 -38.29 18.30
N GLN A 625 -2.95 -37.89 17.75
CA GLN A 625 -3.05 -37.26 16.43
C GLN A 625 -2.26 -35.95 16.37
N ARG A 626 -2.32 -35.12 17.42
CA ARG A 626 -1.54 -33.88 17.47
C ARG A 626 -0.03 -34.16 17.43
N VAL A 627 0.42 -35.12 18.25
CA VAL A 627 1.83 -35.56 18.26
C VAL A 627 2.23 -36.13 16.89
N ALA A 628 1.37 -36.92 16.26
CA ALA A 628 1.64 -37.47 14.93
C ALA A 628 1.79 -36.37 13.85
N VAL A 629 0.96 -35.33 13.90
CA VAL A 629 1.09 -34.18 12.99
C VAL A 629 2.38 -33.40 13.25
N ASP A 630 2.76 -33.20 14.51
CA ASP A 630 4.00 -32.51 14.87
C ASP A 630 5.23 -33.29 14.36
N GLU A 631 5.19 -34.63 14.37
CA GLU A 631 6.25 -35.46 13.79
C GLU A 631 6.29 -35.37 12.25
N VAL A 632 5.14 -35.32 11.56
CA VAL A 632 5.10 -35.03 10.10
C VAL A 632 5.77 -33.70 9.81
N LEU A 633 5.48 -32.66 10.59
CA LEU A 633 6.06 -31.33 10.42
C LEU A 633 7.59 -31.37 10.54
N LYS A 634 8.13 -32.06 11.54
CA LYS A 634 9.58 -32.23 11.71
C LYS A 634 10.23 -32.91 10.50
N ARG A 635 9.58 -33.93 9.92
CA ARG A 635 10.08 -34.61 8.70
C ARG A 635 10.07 -33.70 7.49
N ILE A 636 9.00 -32.92 7.30
CA ILE A 636 8.95 -31.93 6.21
C ILE A 636 10.05 -30.87 6.38
N ALA A 637 10.30 -30.40 7.61
CA ALA A 637 11.38 -29.47 7.89
C ALA A 637 12.77 -30.06 7.58
N GLN A 638 12.99 -31.35 7.89
CA GLN A 638 14.22 -32.07 7.50
C GLN A 638 14.37 -32.17 5.98
N MET A 639 13.29 -32.49 5.27
CA MET A 639 13.30 -32.54 3.80
C MET A 639 13.58 -31.17 3.17
N GLU A 640 13.06 -30.09 3.76
CA GLU A 640 13.32 -28.71 3.32
C GLU A 640 14.79 -28.33 3.51
N GLY A 641 15.39 -28.66 4.66
CA GLY A 641 16.81 -28.42 4.92
C GLY A 641 17.74 -29.17 3.95
N ASN A 642 17.36 -30.38 3.53
CA ASN A 642 18.10 -31.13 2.52
C ASN A 642 17.95 -30.55 1.10
N ALA A 643 16.77 -30.02 0.76
CA ALA A 643 16.52 -29.38 -0.53
C ALA A 643 17.28 -28.05 -0.69
N ASP A 644 17.41 -27.27 0.38
CA ASP A 644 18.22 -26.04 0.41
C ASP A 644 19.73 -26.32 0.27
N GLY A 645 20.20 -27.47 0.77
CA GLY A 645 21.59 -27.91 0.65
C GLY A 645 22.03 -28.26 -0.79
N THR A 646 21.09 -28.62 -1.67
CA THR A 646 21.37 -28.97 -3.07
C THR A 646 21.43 -27.78 -4.05
N VAL A 647 21.17 -26.55 -3.58
CA VAL A 647 21.18 -25.32 -4.40
C VAL A 647 22.40 -24.43 -4.10
N ARG A 648 23.29 -24.86 -3.20
CA ARG A 648 24.65 -24.32 -3.05
C ARG A 648 25.64 -25.19 -3.82
#